data_AF-A0A8T7LIJ2-F1
#
_entry.id   AF-A0A8T7LIJ2-F1
#
_cell.length_a   1.000
_cell.length_b   1.000
_cell.length_c   1.000
_cell.angle_alpha   90.00
_cell.angle_beta   90.00
_cell.angle_gamma   90.00
#
_symmetry.space_group_name_H-M   'P 1'
#
loop_
_entity.id
_entity.type
_entity.pdbx_description
1 polymer ?
#
loop_
_entity_poly.entity_id
_entity_poly.type
_entity_poly.pdbx_seq_one_letter_code
_entity_poly.pdbx_strand_id
1 'polypeptide(L)'
;MSDVPRALPLPSGETLPAEAISSTGPQAASAGVIPFSIIEEFYKRPGKTLATRMFGVDPFDFWIGRFYVGLFGAISIVGVILGVVFYLYEGIVNEGTYNILAMRIDPPPISAGFGVAPGQTGFFWMLTMVSATIAFVGWLLRQVDISLKLDMGMEVPIAFGAVVSSWITLQWLRPLAMGGWGHGFPLGITHHLDWVSNIGYQYYNFFYNPFHAIGITLLFASTLFLHMHGSAVLSEARRNISDQNIHVFWRNILGYSIGEIGIHRVAFWTGAAAVLFSNLCIFLSGTFVKDWNAFWGFWDKMPFWSGFGAGVVLLGVGLVLGRGRMTPEPVDLHDEEYRTGLEGTIGKPGHVEWMRKLLGEGQVGPIYVGLWGVISFVSFFASAFIILVEYGYLVGWNPVVYLREFWNLAVYPPPTRYGLQWNVPWHEGGAWLAATFFLHISVLTWWARLYTRAKATRVGTHLAWGFAAALSLYFVLYLFHPMVLGNWSAAPGHGFRAILDWTNYVSIHWGNFYYNPFHMLSIFFLLGSTLLLAMHGATIVATSKWKSEMEFDEMMAEGPGTHRAQLFWRWVMGWNANSYNIHIWAWWFAAFTAITGAIGLFLSGTLIPDWFAWGETAKIVAPWPSPDWTQFVFR
;
A
#
# COMPACT_ATOMS: atom_id res chain seq x y z
N MET A 1 37.14 13.75 -10.53
CA MET A 1 36.21 14.24 -11.58
C MET A 1 34.95 14.65 -10.87
N SER A 2 34.60 15.93 -10.97
CA SER A 2 33.68 16.63 -10.07
C SER A 2 32.23 16.24 -10.29
N ASP A 3 31.58 15.80 -9.22
CA ASP A 3 30.13 15.61 -9.15
C ASP A 3 29.40 16.90 -9.56
N VAL A 4 28.30 16.74 -10.30
CA VAL A 4 27.49 17.86 -10.76
C VAL A 4 26.85 18.55 -9.53
N PRO A 5 26.91 19.90 -9.41
CA PRO A 5 26.53 20.62 -8.19
C PRO A 5 25.08 20.46 -7.71
N ARG A 6 24.22 19.70 -8.41
CA ARG A 6 22.82 19.43 -8.05
C ARG A 6 22.48 17.95 -7.83
N ALA A 7 23.45 17.03 -7.93
CA ALA A 7 23.21 15.60 -7.67
C ALA A 7 23.27 15.26 -6.17
N LEU A 8 24.18 15.89 -5.41
CA LEU A 8 24.50 15.51 -4.02
C LEU A 8 23.38 15.62 -2.97
N PRO A 9 22.39 16.55 -3.01
CA PRO A 9 21.39 16.63 -1.94
C PRO A 9 20.35 15.49 -1.97
N LEU A 10 20.34 14.65 -3.02
CA LEU A 10 19.36 13.57 -3.19
C LEU A 10 19.85 12.22 -2.61
N PRO A 11 21.10 11.77 -2.86
CA PRO A 11 21.68 10.62 -2.15
C PRO A 11 21.82 10.84 -0.64
N SER A 12 22.15 12.06 -0.19
CA SER A 12 22.15 12.36 1.25
C SER A 12 20.75 12.33 1.87
N GLY A 13 19.69 12.48 1.06
CA GLY A 13 18.31 12.37 1.50
C GLY A 13 17.81 10.94 1.68
N GLU A 14 18.32 9.97 0.91
CA GLU A 14 17.91 8.55 1.02
C GLU A 14 18.63 7.80 2.16
N THR A 15 19.86 8.21 2.51
CA THR A 15 20.59 7.62 3.62
C THR A 15 19.97 7.97 4.98
N LEU A 16 19.27 9.10 5.08
CA LEU A 16 18.58 9.54 6.30
C LEU A 16 17.50 8.56 6.77
N PRO A 17 16.56 8.08 5.92
CA PRO A 17 15.67 6.98 6.28
C PRO A 17 16.39 5.72 6.76
N ALA A 18 17.50 5.31 6.13
CA ALA A 18 18.25 4.13 6.55
C ALA A 18 18.91 4.31 7.94
N GLU A 19 19.51 5.49 8.18
CA GLU A 19 20.05 5.88 9.50
C GLU A 19 18.94 5.99 10.55
N ALA A 20 17.79 6.55 10.20
CA ALA A 20 16.63 6.65 11.09
C ALA A 20 16.11 5.27 11.48
N ILE A 21 15.99 4.33 10.54
CA ILE A 21 15.54 2.96 10.83
C ILE A 21 16.55 2.25 11.76
N SER A 22 17.85 2.34 11.44
CA SER A 22 18.90 1.65 12.20
C SER A 22 19.13 2.24 13.60
N SER A 23 18.88 3.53 13.80
CA SER A 23 18.94 4.17 15.13
C SER A 23 17.66 3.99 15.95
N THR A 24 16.49 3.99 15.31
CA THR A 24 15.19 3.90 16.00
C THR A 24 14.84 2.46 16.41
N GLY A 25 15.24 1.45 15.64
CA GLY A 25 14.99 0.03 15.98
C GLY A 25 15.52 -0.37 17.37
N PRO A 26 16.80 -0.07 17.71
CA PRO A 26 17.36 -0.29 19.05
C PRO A 26 16.68 0.55 20.14
N GLN A 27 16.27 1.79 19.85
CA GLN A 27 15.54 2.65 20.80
C GLN A 27 14.12 2.16 21.07
N ALA A 28 13.47 1.51 20.10
CA ALA A 28 12.15 0.89 20.29
C ALA A 28 12.17 -0.27 21.29
N ALA A 29 13.32 -0.94 21.43
CA ALA A 29 13.51 -2.09 22.29
C ALA A 29 13.77 -1.73 23.78
N SER A 30 13.90 -0.45 24.14
CA SER A 30 14.32 -0.03 25.50
C SER A 30 13.17 0.33 26.46
N ALA A 31 11.90 0.03 26.12
CA ALA A 31 10.73 0.56 26.84
C ALA A 31 9.88 -0.48 27.60
N GLY A 32 10.42 -1.66 27.91
CA GLY A 32 9.68 -2.65 28.69
C GLY A 32 9.72 -2.34 30.20
N VAL A 33 8.56 -2.41 30.87
CA VAL A 33 8.46 -2.34 32.35
C VAL A 33 9.11 -3.56 33.00
N ILE A 34 9.11 -4.70 32.30
CA ILE A 34 9.78 -5.95 32.69
C ILE A 34 10.98 -6.18 31.76
N PRO A 35 12.20 -6.45 32.30
CA PRO A 35 13.34 -6.82 31.47
C PRO A 35 13.05 -8.04 30.59
N PHE A 36 13.35 -7.95 29.29
CA PHE A 36 13.17 -9.07 28.35
C PHE A 36 13.89 -10.35 28.78
N SER A 37 14.97 -10.25 29.57
CA SER A 37 15.65 -11.43 30.14
C SER A 37 14.71 -12.28 30.99
N ILE A 38 13.83 -11.66 31.76
CA ILE A 38 12.83 -12.34 32.60
C ILE A 38 11.76 -12.98 31.71
N ILE A 39 11.23 -12.22 30.75
CA ILE A 39 10.21 -12.72 29.81
C ILE A 39 10.77 -13.92 29.02
N GLU A 40 11.97 -13.80 28.47
CA GLU A 40 12.64 -14.86 27.72
C GLU A 40 12.88 -16.14 28.55
N GLU A 41 13.21 -16.02 29.84
CA GLU A 41 13.38 -17.19 30.72
C GLU A 41 12.11 -18.03 30.83
N PHE A 42 10.93 -17.38 30.79
CA PHE A 42 9.66 -18.09 30.80
C PHE A 42 9.39 -18.81 29.47
N TYR A 43 9.68 -18.16 28.33
CA TYR A 43 9.27 -18.62 26.99
C TYR A 43 10.31 -19.44 26.22
N LYS A 44 11.61 -19.31 26.53
CA LYS A 44 12.68 -20.11 25.89
C LYS A 44 12.63 -21.56 26.39
N ARG A 45 11.71 -22.34 25.81
CA ARG A 45 11.51 -23.76 26.11
C ARG A 45 11.76 -24.60 24.84
N PRO A 46 12.66 -25.60 24.89
CA PRO A 46 12.81 -26.57 23.80
C PRO A 46 11.51 -27.32 23.52
N GLY A 47 11.36 -27.83 22.30
CA GLY A 47 10.20 -28.56 21.80
C GLY A 47 9.22 -27.72 20.98
N LYS A 48 8.11 -28.36 20.56
CA LYS A 48 7.04 -27.76 19.74
C LYS A 48 7.47 -27.30 18.33
N THR A 49 8.60 -27.80 17.81
CA THR A 49 9.04 -27.54 16.43
C THR A 49 8.41 -28.54 15.45
N LEU A 50 8.23 -28.13 14.20
CA LEU A 50 7.83 -29.00 13.10
C LEU A 50 8.84 -30.13 12.90
N ALA A 51 10.15 -29.84 12.99
CA ALA A 51 11.19 -30.85 12.87
C ALA A 51 11.07 -31.94 13.96
N THR A 52 10.82 -31.55 15.21
CA THR A 52 10.54 -32.52 16.28
C THR A 52 9.29 -33.36 15.99
N ARG A 53 8.25 -32.75 15.41
CA ARG A 53 7.01 -33.47 15.04
C ARG A 53 7.22 -34.44 13.87
N MET A 54 8.07 -34.09 12.91
CA MET A 54 8.30 -34.87 11.69
C MET A 54 9.36 -35.96 11.88
N PHE A 55 10.42 -35.66 12.64
CA PHE A 55 11.62 -36.49 12.74
C PHE A 55 11.93 -36.95 14.17
N GLY A 56 11.07 -36.61 15.14
CA GLY A 56 11.23 -36.97 16.55
C GLY A 56 12.23 -36.09 17.32
N VAL A 57 13.12 -35.37 16.62
CA VAL A 57 14.11 -34.47 17.21
C VAL A 57 14.40 -33.30 16.28
N ASP A 58 14.68 -32.13 16.86
CA ASP A 58 15.25 -30.98 16.15
C ASP A 58 16.64 -30.66 16.73
N PRO A 59 17.73 -31.01 16.01
CA PRO A 59 19.08 -30.79 16.50
C PRO A 59 19.48 -29.31 16.56
N PHE A 60 18.68 -28.42 15.95
CA PHE A 60 18.93 -26.98 15.92
C PHE A 60 17.97 -26.19 16.80
N ASP A 61 17.26 -26.85 17.73
CA ASP A 61 16.30 -26.21 18.63
C ASP A 61 16.97 -25.41 19.75
N PHE A 62 17.63 -24.31 19.38
CA PHE A 62 18.32 -23.41 20.29
C PHE A 62 18.19 -21.94 19.85
N TRP A 63 18.63 -21.05 20.73
CA TRP A 63 18.68 -19.60 20.48
C TRP A 63 20.13 -19.13 20.42
N ILE A 64 20.45 -18.27 19.46
CA ILE A 64 21.70 -17.51 19.43
C ILE A 64 21.36 -16.08 19.85
N GLY A 65 21.67 -15.74 21.11
CA GLY A 65 21.28 -14.47 21.71
C GLY A 65 19.77 -14.26 21.68
N ARG A 66 19.34 -13.32 20.82
CA ARG A 66 17.92 -12.94 20.64
C ARG A 66 17.20 -13.77 19.58
N PHE A 67 17.93 -14.48 18.73
CA PHE A 67 17.36 -15.18 17.57
C PHE A 67 17.09 -16.64 17.89
N TYR A 68 15.91 -17.13 17.51
CA TYR A 68 15.64 -18.57 17.50
C TYR A 68 16.15 -19.20 16.21
N VAL A 69 16.90 -20.31 16.23
CA VAL A 69 17.43 -20.92 15.01
C VAL A 69 16.45 -21.96 14.45
N GLY A 70 16.35 -23.13 15.07
CA GLY A 70 15.57 -24.27 14.56
C GLY A 70 16.17 -24.84 13.27
N LEU A 71 15.72 -26.02 12.85
CA LEU A 71 16.18 -26.66 11.60
C LEU A 71 16.07 -25.71 10.40
N PHE A 72 14.95 -25.00 10.29
CA PHE A 72 14.71 -24.11 9.16
C PHE A 72 15.50 -22.81 9.21
N GLY A 73 15.89 -22.33 10.39
CA GLY A 73 16.83 -21.20 10.50
C GLY A 73 18.21 -21.57 9.99
N ALA A 74 18.70 -22.79 10.29
CA ALA A 74 19.98 -23.27 9.76
C ALA A 74 19.95 -23.34 8.21
N ILE A 75 18.88 -23.88 7.63
CA ILE A 75 18.66 -23.91 6.17
C ILE A 75 18.63 -22.49 5.59
N SER A 76 17.94 -21.56 6.26
CA SER A 76 17.83 -20.17 5.81
C SER A 76 19.19 -19.48 5.77
N ILE A 77 20.03 -19.68 6.79
CA ILE A 77 21.38 -19.09 6.86
C ILE A 77 22.23 -19.54 5.67
N VAL A 78 22.19 -20.82 5.31
CA VAL A 78 22.90 -21.34 4.14
C VAL A 78 22.43 -20.66 2.86
N GLY A 79 21.10 -20.57 2.65
CA GLY A 79 20.53 -19.90 1.48
C GLY A 79 20.90 -18.42 1.40
N VAL A 80 20.89 -17.70 2.52
CA VAL A 80 21.29 -16.28 2.59
C VAL A 80 22.76 -16.10 2.23
N ILE A 81 23.67 -16.87 2.86
CA ILE A 81 25.11 -16.73 2.61
C ILE A 81 25.44 -17.04 1.15
N LEU A 82 24.93 -18.15 0.62
CA LEU A 82 25.17 -18.54 -0.77
C LEU A 82 24.59 -17.52 -1.75
N GLY A 83 23.35 -17.05 -1.51
CA GLY A 83 22.71 -16.05 -2.36
C GLY A 83 23.49 -14.73 -2.42
N VAL A 84 23.95 -14.22 -1.27
CA VAL A 84 24.77 -13.00 -1.21
C VAL A 84 26.11 -13.19 -1.92
N VAL A 85 26.77 -14.33 -1.72
CA VAL A 85 28.05 -14.63 -2.38
C VAL A 85 27.87 -14.69 -3.90
N PHE A 86 26.86 -15.40 -4.40
CA PHE A 86 26.61 -15.48 -5.85
C PHE A 86 26.22 -14.13 -6.44
N TYR A 87 25.41 -13.34 -5.73
CA TYR A 87 25.04 -12.00 -6.16
C TYR A 87 26.25 -11.08 -6.31
N LEU A 88 27.09 -11.01 -5.28
CA LEU A 88 28.29 -10.17 -5.28
C LEU A 88 29.35 -10.68 -6.26
N TYR A 89 29.48 -11.99 -6.43
CA TYR A 89 30.39 -12.58 -7.40
C TYR A 89 30.01 -12.16 -8.83
N GLU A 90 28.72 -12.23 -9.19
CA GLU A 90 28.26 -11.76 -10.50
C GLU A 90 28.56 -10.28 -10.70
N GLY A 91 28.09 -9.42 -9.78
CA GLY A 91 28.22 -7.98 -9.92
C GLY A 91 29.68 -7.47 -9.90
N ILE A 92 30.55 -8.06 -9.07
CA ILE A 92 31.93 -7.58 -8.91
C ILE A 92 32.89 -8.29 -9.86
N VAL A 93 32.81 -9.61 -10.00
CA VAL A 93 33.81 -10.40 -10.73
C VAL A 93 33.44 -10.50 -12.21
N ASN A 94 32.18 -10.81 -12.52
CA ASN A 94 31.76 -11.04 -13.91
C ASN A 94 31.38 -9.73 -14.62
N GLU A 95 30.62 -8.84 -13.97
CA GLU A 95 30.24 -7.54 -14.55
C GLU A 95 31.32 -6.46 -14.37
N GLY A 96 32.18 -6.58 -13.36
CA GLY A 96 33.17 -5.54 -13.02
C GLY A 96 32.55 -4.26 -12.44
N THR A 97 31.31 -4.36 -11.92
CA THR A 97 30.55 -3.22 -11.38
C THR A 97 30.82 -3.06 -9.88
N TYR A 98 31.61 -2.06 -9.50
CA TYR A 98 31.87 -1.73 -8.09
C TYR A 98 30.80 -0.82 -7.46
N ASN A 99 29.84 -0.35 -8.25
CA ASN A 99 28.72 0.46 -7.78
C ASN A 99 27.49 -0.43 -7.51
N ILE A 100 27.16 -0.62 -6.23
CA ILE A 100 26.01 -1.43 -5.81
C ILE A 100 24.69 -0.95 -6.45
N LEU A 101 24.56 0.35 -6.72
CA LEU A 101 23.36 0.93 -7.33
C LEU A 101 23.23 0.65 -8.83
N ALA A 102 24.30 0.21 -9.48
CA ALA A 102 24.34 -0.09 -10.91
C ALA A 102 24.60 -1.59 -11.20
N MET A 103 24.74 -2.42 -10.15
CA MET A 103 24.89 -3.88 -10.31
C MET A 103 23.66 -4.50 -10.95
N ARG A 104 23.90 -5.49 -11.80
CA ARG A 104 22.87 -6.21 -12.53
C ARG A 104 23.16 -7.71 -12.50
N ILE A 105 22.11 -8.53 -12.56
CA ILE A 105 22.20 -9.98 -12.67
C ILE A 105 21.03 -10.45 -13.52
N ASP A 106 21.33 -10.94 -14.72
CA ASP A 106 20.31 -11.31 -15.68
C ASP A 106 19.92 -12.78 -15.64
N PRO A 107 18.64 -13.10 -15.94
CA PRO A 107 18.27 -14.45 -16.29
C PRO A 107 19.05 -14.93 -17.54
N PRO A 108 19.14 -16.25 -17.77
CA PRO A 108 19.80 -16.77 -18.96
C PRO A 108 19.10 -16.30 -20.25
N PRO A 109 19.81 -16.23 -21.39
CA PRO A 109 19.21 -15.87 -22.67
C PRO A 109 18.02 -16.76 -23.03
N ILE A 110 16.99 -16.22 -23.68
CA ILE A 110 15.78 -17.01 -23.99
C ILE A 110 16.04 -18.14 -24.96
N SER A 111 17.02 -17.95 -25.85
CA SER A 111 17.49 -19.00 -26.76
C SER A 111 17.94 -20.27 -26.03
N ALA A 112 18.35 -20.17 -24.76
CA ALA A 112 18.73 -21.31 -23.93
C ALA A 112 17.53 -22.11 -23.41
N GLY A 113 16.30 -21.59 -23.52
CA GLY A 113 15.09 -22.23 -22.97
C GLY A 113 15.21 -22.45 -21.47
N PHE A 114 15.22 -23.71 -21.04
CA PHE A 114 15.45 -24.10 -19.64
C PHE A 114 16.89 -24.55 -19.33
N GLY A 115 17.77 -24.52 -20.34
CA GLY A 115 19.16 -24.90 -20.19
C GLY A 115 19.94 -23.87 -19.39
N VAL A 116 20.57 -24.32 -18.30
CA VAL A 116 21.53 -23.53 -17.53
C VAL A 116 22.74 -24.41 -17.26
N ALA A 117 23.93 -23.95 -17.66
CA ALA A 117 25.18 -24.67 -17.41
C ALA A 117 26.26 -23.72 -16.86
N PRO A 118 27.24 -24.25 -16.09
CA PRO A 118 28.37 -23.46 -15.63
C PRO A 118 29.10 -22.77 -16.78
N GLY A 119 29.45 -21.49 -16.61
CA GLY A 119 30.13 -20.68 -17.61
C GLY A 119 29.22 -20.05 -18.67
N GLN A 120 27.90 -20.30 -18.62
CA GLN A 120 26.91 -19.61 -19.46
C GLN A 120 26.31 -18.40 -18.73
N THR A 121 25.89 -17.40 -19.49
CA THR A 121 25.15 -16.23 -19.00
C THR A 121 23.88 -16.67 -18.26
N GLY A 122 23.63 -16.07 -17.08
CA GLY A 122 22.47 -16.39 -16.24
C GLY A 122 22.64 -17.61 -15.33
N PHE A 123 23.82 -18.26 -15.30
CA PHE A 123 24.10 -19.33 -14.35
C PHE A 123 24.09 -18.85 -12.90
N PHE A 124 24.77 -17.74 -12.58
CA PHE A 124 24.80 -17.18 -11.22
C PHE A 124 23.46 -16.56 -10.81
N TRP A 125 22.67 -16.08 -11.77
CA TRP A 125 21.27 -15.73 -11.54
C TRP A 125 20.48 -16.93 -11.02
N MET A 126 20.57 -18.08 -11.69
CA MET A 126 19.86 -19.29 -11.27
C MET A 126 20.28 -19.75 -9.87
N LEU A 127 21.59 -19.73 -9.56
CA LEU A 127 22.09 -20.06 -8.22
C LEU A 127 21.57 -19.10 -7.15
N THR A 128 21.52 -17.81 -7.47
CA THR A 128 20.94 -16.78 -6.60
C THR A 128 19.45 -17.04 -6.36
N MET A 129 18.69 -17.37 -7.41
CA MET A 129 17.25 -17.71 -7.32
C MET A 129 16.98 -18.93 -6.46
N VAL A 130 17.73 -20.02 -6.64
CA VAL A 130 17.61 -21.24 -5.81
C VAL A 130 17.91 -20.90 -4.35
N SER A 131 19.02 -20.20 -4.10
CA SER A 131 19.46 -19.86 -2.74
C SER A 131 18.45 -18.95 -2.02
N ALA A 132 17.93 -17.93 -2.71
CA ALA A 132 16.89 -17.05 -2.19
C ALA A 132 15.58 -17.79 -1.92
N THR A 133 15.16 -18.70 -2.80
CA THR A 133 13.94 -19.50 -2.62
C THR A 133 14.04 -20.40 -1.39
N ILE A 134 15.18 -21.07 -1.20
CA ILE A 134 15.46 -21.87 0.01
C ILE A 134 15.41 -21.00 1.26
N ALA A 135 16.01 -19.80 1.21
CA ALA A 135 16.00 -18.86 2.33
C ALA A 135 14.57 -18.41 2.69
N PHE A 136 13.75 -18.02 1.71
CA PHE A 136 12.37 -17.58 1.95
C PHE A 136 11.49 -18.69 2.54
N VAL A 137 11.56 -19.91 1.98
CA VAL A 137 10.79 -21.06 2.48
C VAL A 137 11.26 -21.48 3.88
N GLY A 138 12.57 -21.54 4.10
CA GLY A 138 13.13 -21.83 5.43
C GLY A 138 12.69 -20.78 6.46
N TRP A 139 12.71 -19.51 6.09
CA TRP A 139 12.37 -18.44 7.03
C TRP A 139 10.85 -18.40 7.34
N LEU A 140 9.99 -18.71 6.35
CA LEU A 140 8.56 -18.94 6.56
C LEU A 140 8.32 -20.09 7.57
N LEU A 141 8.97 -21.24 7.38
CA LEU A 141 8.80 -22.39 8.28
C LEU A 141 9.37 -22.13 9.67
N ARG A 142 10.44 -21.33 9.77
CA ARG A 142 10.96 -20.83 11.05
C ARG A 142 9.93 -19.96 11.78
N GLN A 143 9.17 -19.12 11.09
CA GLN A 143 8.08 -18.37 11.71
C GLN A 143 6.98 -19.28 12.25
N VAL A 144 6.64 -20.37 11.53
CA VAL A 144 5.68 -21.37 12.01
C VAL A 144 6.17 -22.01 13.32
N ASP A 145 7.44 -22.40 13.40
CA ASP A 145 8.03 -22.95 14.64
C ASP A 145 7.95 -21.95 15.79
N ILE A 146 8.26 -20.67 15.54
CA ILE A 146 8.19 -19.62 16.57
C ILE A 146 6.75 -19.40 17.04
N SER A 147 5.77 -19.36 16.12
CA SER A 147 4.35 -19.30 16.48
C SER A 147 3.94 -20.48 17.37
N LEU A 148 4.34 -21.71 17.03
CA LEU A 148 4.04 -22.90 17.82
C LEU A 148 4.69 -22.86 19.22
N LYS A 149 5.92 -22.36 19.32
CA LYS A 149 6.62 -22.22 20.61
C LYS A 149 5.94 -21.20 21.52
N LEU A 150 5.51 -20.07 20.97
CA LEU A 150 4.81 -19.00 21.68
C LEU A 150 3.31 -19.29 21.86
N ASP A 151 2.83 -20.41 21.32
CA ASP A 151 1.42 -20.82 21.33
C ASP A 151 0.52 -19.84 20.56
N MET A 152 1.07 -19.03 19.66
CA MET A 152 0.34 -18.05 18.85
C MET A 152 -0.46 -18.72 17.74
N GLY A 153 -1.42 -17.98 17.18
CA GLY A 153 -2.02 -18.32 15.89
C GLY A 153 -1.01 -18.28 14.73
N MET A 154 -1.46 -18.74 13.56
CA MET A 154 -0.62 -18.87 12.35
C MET A 154 -0.78 -17.70 11.38
N GLU A 155 -1.43 -16.62 11.79
CA GLU A 155 -1.76 -15.49 10.92
C GLU A 155 -0.49 -14.80 10.40
N VAL A 156 0.56 -14.68 11.22
CA VAL A 156 1.84 -14.08 10.77
C VAL A 156 2.51 -14.90 9.65
N PRO A 157 2.76 -16.22 9.80
CA PRO A 157 3.28 -17.01 8.69
C PRO A 157 2.31 -17.10 7.50
N ILE A 158 0.99 -17.03 7.71
CA ILE A 158 0.03 -16.95 6.58
C ILE A 158 0.21 -15.65 5.78
N ALA A 159 0.33 -14.50 6.47
CA ALA A 159 0.59 -13.21 5.82
C ALA A 159 1.91 -13.21 5.06
N PHE A 160 3.00 -13.71 5.67
CA PHE A 160 4.29 -13.82 4.99
C PHE A 160 4.25 -14.83 3.82
N GLY A 161 3.47 -15.90 3.96
CA GLY A 161 3.23 -16.88 2.89
C GLY A 161 2.64 -16.26 1.62
N ALA A 162 1.83 -15.20 1.73
CA ALA A 162 1.30 -14.49 0.57
C ALA A 162 2.43 -13.88 -0.30
N VAL A 163 3.41 -13.20 0.31
CA VAL A 163 4.54 -12.65 -0.45
C VAL A 163 5.52 -13.74 -0.91
N VAL A 164 5.71 -14.82 -0.14
CA VAL A 164 6.50 -16.00 -0.60
C VAL A 164 5.86 -16.64 -1.84
N SER A 165 4.53 -16.75 -1.89
CA SER A 165 3.83 -17.24 -3.08
C SER A 165 4.02 -16.33 -4.30
N SER A 166 4.23 -15.04 -4.07
CA SER A 166 4.47 -14.03 -5.11
C SER A 166 5.85 -14.20 -5.72
N TRP A 167 6.87 -14.40 -4.87
CA TRP A 167 8.22 -14.79 -5.29
C TRP A 167 8.20 -16.06 -6.15
N ILE A 168 7.52 -17.12 -5.68
CA ILE A 168 7.41 -18.39 -6.40
C ILE A 168 6.70 -18.21 -7.75
N THR A 169 5.62 -17.43 -7.77
CA THR A 169 4.86 -17.17 -9.00
C THR A 169 5.71 -16.46 -10.04
N LEU A 170 6.41 -15.40 -9.64
CA LEU A 170 7.13 -14.53 -10.57
C LEU A 170 8.44 -15.16 -11.06
N GLN A 171 9.17 -15.87 -10.19
CA GLN A 171 10.49 -16.43 -10.52
C GLN A 171 10.43 -17.84 -11.11
N TRP A 172 9.44 -18.64 -10.72
CA TRP A 172 9.39 -20.06 -11.11
C TRP A 172 8.19 -20.36 -12.00
N LEU A 173 6.96 -20.08 -11.53
CA LEU A 173 5.75 -20.50 -12.24
C LEU A 173 5.56 -19.75 -13.58
N ARG A 174 5.77 -18.44 -13.60
CA ARG A 174 5.62 -17.64 -14.82
C ARG A 174 6.65 -18.04 -15.89
N PRO A 175 7.97 -18.11 -15.62
CA PRO A 175 8.95 -18.55 -16.62
C PRO A 175 8.72 -19.99 -17.11
N LEU A 176 8.27 -20.90 -16.23
CA LEU A 176 7.85 -22.24 -16.61
C LEU A 176 6.69 -22.21 -17.62
N ALA A 177 5.66 -21.42 -17.33
CA ALA A 177 4.50 -21.28 -18.22
C ALA A 177 4.86 -20.62 -19.57
N MET A 178 5.86 -19.74 -19.59
CA MET A 178 6.35 -19.07 -20.80
C MET A 178 7.37 -19.90 -21.59
N GLY A 179 7.86 -21.01 -21.03
CA GLY A 179 8.71 -21.96 -21.73
C GLY A 179 10.20 -21.60 -21.74
N GLY A 180 10.70 -20.87 -20.74
CA GLY A 180 12.14 -20.62 -20.60
C GLY A 180 12.50 -19.73 -19.41
N TRP A 181 13.68 -19.95 -18.83
CA TRP A 181 14.17 -19.17 -17.68
C TRP A 181 14.50 -17.72 -18.03
N GLY A 182 14.75 -17.42 -19.30
CA GLY A 182 14.99 -16.06 -19.79
C GLY A 182 13.79 -15.12 -19.69
N HIS A 183 12.59 -15.62 -19.37
CA HIS A 183 11.44 -14.79 -18.98
C HIS A 183 11.40 -14.44 -17.49
N GLY A 184 12.41 -14.86 -16.73
CA GLY A 184 12.60 -14.55 -15.32
C GLY A 184 12.85 -13.06 -15.07
N PHE A 185 13.04 -12.72 -13.80
CA PHE A 185 13.21 -11.34 -13.37
C PHE A 185 14.71 -11.00 -13.24
N PRO A 186 15.21 -10.00 -13.96
CA PRO A 186 16.57 -9.50 -13.74
C PRO A 186 16.66 -8.83 -12.37
N LEU A 187 17.75 -9.11 -11.67
CA LEU A 187 18.00 -8.59 -10.33
C LEU A 187 18.99 -7.41 -10.42
N GLY A 188 18.92 -6.51 -9.44
CA GLY A 188 19.72 -5.29 -9.40
C GLY A 188 18.84 -4.12 -9.00
N ILE A 189 19.31 -3.31 -8.04
CA ILE A 189 18.47 -2.33 -7.34
C ILE A 189 17.86 -1.26 -8.24
N THR A 190 18.59 -0.76 -9.24
CA THR A 190 18.01 0.19 -10.20
C THR A 190 17.51 -0.53 -11.44
N HIS A 191 18.27 -1.52 -11.90
CA HIS A 191 18.00 -2.22 -13.14
C HIS A 191 16.66 -2.98 -13.15
N HIS A 192 16.22 -3.46 -11.98
CA HIS A 192 14.92 -4.13 -11.89
C HIS A 192 13.74 -3.24 -12.29
N LEU A 193 13.87 -1.90 -12.17
CA LEU A 193 12.84 -0.94 -12.55
C LEU A 193 12.71 -0.85 -14.07
N ASP A 194 13.81 -1.03 -14.82
CA ASP A 194 13.77 -1.08 -16.28
C ASP A 194 12.94 -2.28 -16.75
N TRP A 195 13.09 -3.44 -16.11
CA TRP A 195 12.25 -4.61 -16.43
C TRP A 195 10.78 -4.34 -16.14
N VAL A 196 10.45 -3.74 -14.98
CA VAL A 196 9.06 -3.40 -14.63
C VAL A 196 8.48 -2.42 -15.66
N SER A 197 9.25 -1.40 -16.04
CA SER A 197 8.88 -0.42 -17.06
C SER A 197 8.60 -1.10 -18.41
N ASN A 198 9.56 -1.89 -18.90
CA ASN A 198 9.46 -2.58 -20.18
C ASN A 198 8.26 -3.53 -20.24
N ILE A 199 8.06 -4.35 -19.20
CA ILE A 199 6.91 -5.25 -19.09
C ILE A 199 5.59 -4.47 -19.04
N GLY A 200 5.56 -3.35 -18.31
CA GLY A 200 4.38 -2.49 -18.21
C GLY A 200 3.92 -1.95 -19.56
N TYR A 201 4.85 -1.47 -20.39
CA TYR A 201 4.54 -0.94 -21.72
C TYR A 201 4.40 -2.02 -22.79
N GLN A 202 4.95 -3.22 -22.59
CA GLN A 202 4.80 -4.33 -23.54
C GLN A 202 3.33 -4.67 -23.78
N TYR A 203 2.51 -4.67 -22.73
CA TYR A 203 1.06 -4.92 -22.82
C TYR A 203 0.24 -3.65 -23.09
N TYR A 204 0.87 -2.65 -23.73
CA TYR A 204 0.36 -1.33 -24.08
C TYR A 204 -0.03 -0.46 -22.88
N ASN A 205 -1.13 -0.81 -22.21
CA ASN A 205 -1.58 -0.11 -21.01
C ASN A 205 -2.02 -1.14 -19.95
N PHE A 206 -1.10 -1.40 -19.01
CA PHE A 206 -1.30 -2.35 -17.92
C PHE A 206 -2.38 -1.91 -16.91
N PHE A 207 -2.80 -0.65 -16.92
CA PHE A 207 -3.86 -0.15 -16.02
C PHE A 207 -5.23 -0.79 -16.30
N TYR A 208 -5.48 -1.28 -17.52
CA TYR A 208 -6.72 -1.97 -17.86
C TYR A 208 -6.79 -3.41 -17.36
N ASN A 209 -5.71 -3.93 -16.76
CA ASN A 209 -5.73 -5.22 -16.10
C ASN A 209 -6.54 -5.13 -14.80
N PRO A 210 -7.70 -5.82 -14.67
CA PRO A 210 -8.58 -5.69 -13.52
C PRO A 210 -7.92 -6.14 -12.21
N PHE A 211 -7.06 -7.16 -12.27
CA PHE A 211 -6.36 -7.66 -11.09
C PHE A 211 -5.29 -6.70 -10.61
N HIS A 212 -4.64 -5.97 -11.53
CA HIS A 212 -3.74 -4.88 -11.16
C HIS A 212 -4.50 -3.74 -10.46
N ALA A 213 -5.62 -3.29 -11.04
CA ALA A 213 -6.42 -2.21 -10.46
C ALA A 213 -6.94 -2.55 -9.04
N ILE A 214 -7.37 -3.79 -8.82
CA ILE A 214 -7.76 -4.29 -7.48
C ILE A 214 -6.56 -4.28 -6.54
N GLY A 215 -5.42 -4.83 -6.97
CA GLY A 215 -4.19 -4.86 -6.17
C GLY A 215 -3.75 -3.47 -5.73
N ILE A 216 -3.75 -2.49 -6.64
CA ILE A 216 -3.40 -1.10 -6.35
C ILE A 216 -4.41 -0.44 -5.40
N THR A 217 -5.71 -0.72 -5.58
CA THR A 217 -6.74 -0.22 -4.66
C THR A 217 -6.50 -0.71 -3.23
N LEU A 218 -6.20 -2.00 -3.07
CA LEU A 218 -5.89 -2.60 -1.77
C LEU A 218 -4.56 -2.10 -1.19
N LEU A 219 -3.57 -1.80 -2.05
CA LEU A 219 -2.28 -1.23 -1.63
C LEU A 219 -2.47 0.18 -1.06
N PHE A 220 -3.19 1.06 -1.76
CA PHE A 220 -3.50 2.40 -1.25
C PHE A 220 -4.40 2.35 -0.01
N ALA A 221 -5.40 1.47 0.00
CA ALA A 221 -6.25 1.26 1.17
C ALA A 221 -5.44 0.78 2.38
N SER A 222 -4.41 -0.06 2.17
CA SER A 222 -3.56 -0.53 3.26
C SER A 222 -2.80 0.63 3.92
N THR A 223 -2.17 1.50 3.13
CA THR A 223 -1.49 2.69 3.66
C THR A 223 -2.46 3.64 4.36
N LEU A 224 -3.68 3.80 3.83
CA LEU A 224 -4.73 4.58 4.47
C LEU A 224 -5.11 3.99 5.84
N PHE A 225 -5.41 2.69 5.90
CA PHE A 225 -5.82 2.03 7.15
C PHE A 225 -4.69 2.02 8.17
N LEU A 226 -3.44 1.81 7.74
CA LEU A 226 -2.27 1.91 8.62
C LEU A 226 -2.19 3.30 9.25
N HIS A 227 -2.34 4.35 8.44
CA HIS A 227 -2.29 5.71 8.94
C HIS A 227 -3.44 5.99 9.91
N MET A 228 -4.66 5.61 9.55
CA MET A 228 -5.84 5.84 10.39
C MET A 228 -5.68 5.13 11.73
N HIS A 229 -5.26 3.87 11.71
CA HIS A 229 -5.01 3.06 12.91
C HIS A 229 -3.93 3.68 13.79
N GLY A 230 -2.72 3.87 13.23
CA GLY A 230 -1.60 4.47 13.97
C GLY A 230 -1.97 5.82 14.56
N SER A 231 -2.70 6.66 13.81
CA SER A 231 -3.14 7.95 14.30
C SER A 231 -4.18 7.90 15.42
N ALA A 232 -5.09 6.93 15.39
CA ALA A 232 -6.12 6.77 16.43
C ALA A 232 -5.47 6.35 17.74
N VAL A 233 -4.62 5.32 17.70
CA VAL A 233 -4.01 4.76 18.90
C VAL A 233 -3.01 5.76 19.54
N LEU A 234 -2.18 6.42 18.73
CA LEU A 234 -1.27 7.47 19.24
C LEU A 234 -2.02 8.68 19.84
N SER A 235 -3.28 8.88 19.46
CA SER A 235 -4.08 10.00 19.96
C SER A 235 -4.51 9.83 21.42
N GLU A 236 -4.47 8.60 21.95
CA GLU A 236 -4.85 8.30 23.33
C GLU A 236 -3.67 8.01 24.25
N ALA A 237 -2.53 7.54 23.69
CA ALA A 237 -1.43 6.87 24.39
C ALA A 237 -0.76 7.59 25.58
N ARG A 238 -1.17 8.83 25.92
CA ARG A 238 -0.69 9.60 27.09
C ARG A 238 -1.77 10.51 27.68
N ARG A 239 -3.04 10.11 27.55
CA ARG A 239 -4.17 10.94 27.95
C ARG A 239 -5.04 10.18 28.94
N ASN A 240 -5.58 10.90 29.93
CA ASN A 240 -6.53 10.34 30.90
C ASN A 240 -7.94 10.33 30.28
N ILE A 241 -8.13 9.48 29.29
CA ILE A 241 -9.39 9.28 28.56
C ILE A 241 -9.64 7.79 28.38
N SER A 242 -10.88 7.42 28.10
CA SER A 242 -11.29 6.02 27.90
C SER A 242 -11.31 5.67 26.41
N ASP A 243 -11.23 4.38 26.08
CA ASP A 243 -11.40 3.87 24.70
C ASP A 243 -12.70 4.34 24.05
N GLN A 244 -13.72 4.59 24.86
CA GLN A 244 -15.00 5.13 24.41
C GLN A 244 -14.86 6.50 23.72
N ASN A 245 -13.86 7.30 24.06
CA ASN A 245 -13.58 8.57 23.39
C ASN A 245 -13.22 8.38 21.91
N ILE A 246 -12.44 7.34 21.57
CA ILE A 246 -12.12 6.99 20.18
C ILE A 246 -13.38 6.54 19.43
N HIS A 247 -14.20 5.68 20.06
CA HIS A 247 -15.43 5.21 19.44
C HIS A 247 -16.39 6.37 19.12
N VAL A 248 -16.57 7.29 20.07
CA VAL A 248 -17.37 8.50 19.89
C VAL A 248 -16.76 9.41 18.80
N PHE A 249 -15.45 9.55 18.75
CA PHE A 249 -14.76 10.31 17.70
C PHE A 249 -15.06 9.76 16.29
N TRP A 250 -14.91 8.45 16.09
CA TRP A 250 -15.15 7.82 14.79
C TRP A 250 -16.62 7.85 14.36
N ARG A 251 -17.55 7.59 15.28
CA ARG A 251 -19.00 7.73 15.02
C ARG A 251 -19.34 9.16 14.60
N ASN A 252 -18.76 10.16 15.26
CA ASN A 252 -18.97 11.57 14.93
C ASN A 252 -18.27 12.05 13.65
N ILE A 253 -17.48 11.21 12.97
CA ILE A 253 -16.86 11.55 11.69
C ILE A 253 -17.47 10.73 10.56
N LEU A 254 -17.40 9.40 10.63
CA LEU A 254 -17.81 8.49 9.57
C LEU A 254 -19.16 7.82 9.84
N GLY A 255 -19.71 7.94 11.05
CA GLY A 255 -20.92 7.23 11.46
C GLY A 255 -20.70 5.77 11.83
N TYR A 256 -19.45 5.31 11.92
CA TYR A 256 -19.12 3.94 12.28
C TYR A 256 -17.75 3.90 12.99
N SER A 257 -17.66 3.06 14.02
CA SER A 257 -16.39 2.70 14.63
C SER A 257 -16.21 1.19 14.47
N ILE A 258 -15.14 0.79 13.79
CA ILE A 258 -14.89 -0.59 13.37
C ILE A 258 -14.58 -1.55 14.53
N GLY A 259 -14.24 -1.01 15.69
CA GLY A 259 -13.86 -1.79 16.86
C GLY A 259 -12.40 -2.27 16.81
N GLU A 260 -11.90 -2.59 18.00
CA GLU A 260 -10.49 -2.92 18.24
C GLU A 260 -10.03 -4.16 17.44
N ILE A 261 -10.75 -5.29 17.49
CA ILE A 261 -10.35 -6.48 16.72
C ILE A 261 -10.66 -6.36 15.22
N GLY A 262 -11.70 -5.62 14.86
CA GLY A 262 -12.19 -5.51 13.48
C GLY A 262 -11.17 -4.92 12.53
N ILE A 263 -10.49 -3.85 12.97
CA ILE A 263 -9.46 -3.19 12.16
C ILE A 263 -8.25 -4.10 11.92
N HIS A 264 -7.83 -4.88 12.91
CA HIS A 264 -6.69 -5.80 12.77
C HIS A 264 -6.97 -6.97 11.82
N ARG A 265 -8.22 -7.47 11.80
CA ARG A 265 -8.65 -8.47 10.82
C ARG A 265 -8.65 -7.89 9.41
N VAL A 266 -9.20 -6.69 9.23
CA VAL A 266 -9.17 -6.00 7.93
C VAL A 266 -7.72 -5.77 7.48
N ALA A 267 -6.85 -5.27 8.38
CA ALA A 267 -5.44 -5.05 8.13
C ALA A 267 -4.71 -6.32 7.63
N PHE A 268 -4.94 -7.45 8.28
CA PHE A 268 -4.41 -8.76 7.86
C PHE A 268 -4.86 -9.13 6.44
N TRP A 269 -6.17 -9.06 6.17
CA TRP A 269 -6.71 -9.45 4.87
C TRP A 269 -6.32 -8.50 3.74
N THR A 270 -6.39 -7.19 3.95
CA THR A 270 -6.07 -6.20 2.92
C THR A 270 -4.60 -6.26 2.52
N GLY A 271 -3.71 -6.40 3.51
CA GLY A 271 -2.27 -6.51 3.27
C GLY A 271 -1.89 -7.75 2.46
N ALA A 272 -2.52 -8.90 2.74
CA ALA A 272 -2.28 -10.13 1.97
C ALA A 272 -2.99 -10.12 0.60
N ALA A 273 -4.24 -9.67 0.54
CA ALA A 273 -5.04 -9.70 -0.70
C ALA A 273 -4.42 -8.86 -1.82
N ALA A 274 -3.81 -7.71 -1.50
CA ALA A 274 -3.16 -6.84 -2.47
C ALA A 274 -2.13 -7.61 -3.33
N VAL A 275 -1.29 -8.43 -2.70
CA VAL A 275 -0.26 -9.20 -3.40
C VAL A 275 -0.83 -10.45 -4.09
N LEU A 276 -1.84 -11.10 -3.50
CA LEU A 276 -2.50 -12.27 -4.11
C LEU A 276 -3.17 -11.93 -5.45
N PHE A 277 -3.87 -10.79 -5.54
CA PHE A 277 -4.41 -10.32 -6.83
C PHE A 277 -3.30 -9.93 -7.80
N SER A 278 -2.20 -9.35 -7.31
CA SER A 278 -1.04 -8.99 -8.13
C SER A 278 -0.33 -10.23 -8.72
N ASN A 279 -0.35 -11.37 -8.04
CA ASN A 279 0.18 -12.64 -8.57
C ASN A 279 -0.60 -13.13 -9.79
N LEU A 280 -1.93 -13.11 -9.69
CA LEU A 280 -2.80 -13.49 -10.80
C LEU A 280 -2.63 -12.51 -11.99
N CYS A 281 -2.54 -11.22 -11.69
CA CYS A 281 -2.30 -10.16 -12.66
C CYS A 281 -1.07 -10.43 -13.55
N ILE A 282 0.10 -10.64 -12.93
CA ILE A 282 1.36 -10.80 -13.67
C ILE A 282 1.48 -12.15 -14.36
N PHE A 283 0.91 -13.21 -13.77
CA PHE A 283 0.91 -14.54 -14.36
C PHE A 283 0.08 -14.59 -15.65
N LEU A 284 -1.12 -13.99 -15.64
CA LEU A 284 -2.01 -13.96 -16.81
C LEU A 284 -1.45 -13.14 -17.98
N SER A 285 -0.74 -12.05 -17.67
CA SER A 285 -0.12 -11.20 -18.69
C SER A 285 0.98 -11.95 -19.47
N GLY A 286 1.69 -12.89 -18.84
CA GLY A 286 2.69 -13.72 -19.51
C GLY A 286 2.13 -14.88 -20.34
N THR A 287 0.84 -15.21 -20.22
CA THR A 287 0.31 -16.50 -20.68
C THR A 287 -0.94 -16.36 -21.56
N PHE A 288 -2.06 -15.93 -20.98
CA PHE A 288 -3.37 -15.97 -21.64
C PHE A 288 -3.78 -14.65 -22.27
N VAL A 289 -3.24 -13.51 -21.80
CA VAL A 289 -3.64 -12.18 -22.26
C VAL A 289 -2.46 -11.48 -22.92
N LYS A 290 -2.66 -11.00 -24.16
CA LYS A 290 -1.64 -10.32 -24.97
C LYS A 290 -1.85 -8.80 -25.02
N ASP A 291 -3.10 -8.35 -24.92
CA ASP A 291 -3.47 -6.94 -24.91
C ASP A 291 -4.65 -6.73 -23.96
N TRP A 292 -4.43 -5.91 -22.92
CA TRP A 292 -5.44 -5.60 -21.93
C TRP A 292 -6.48 -4.59 -22.43
N ASN A 293 -6.29 -3.93 -23.58
CA ASN A 293 -7.36 -3.15 -24.22
C ASN A 293 -8.35 -4.06 -24.94
N ALA A 294 -7.85 -4.98 -25.79
CA ALA A 294 -8.69 -5.94 -26.50
C ALA A 294 -9.56 -6.78 -25.55
N PHE A 295 -9.07 -7.05 -24.34
CA PHE A 295 -9.83 -7.72 -23.28
C PHE A 295 -11.19 -7.06 -23.03
N TRP A 296 -11.31 -5.74 -23.13
CA TRP A 296 -12.57 -5.01 -22.90
C TRP A 296 -13.46 -4.84 -24.14
N GLY A 297 -13.02 -5.29 -25.32
CA GLY A 297 -13.74 -5.12 -26.59
C GLY A 297 -15.08 -5.87 -26.68
N PHE A 298 -15.45 -6.66 -25.67
CA PHE A 298 -16.79 -7.26 -25.55
C PHE A 298 -17.83 -6.27 -25.03
N TRP A 299 -17.43 -5.17 -24.37
CA TRP A 299 -18.33 -4.22 -23.74
C TRP A 299 -19.33 -3.63 -24.74
N ASP A 300 -18.86 -3.14 -25.89
CA ASP A 300 -19.71 -2.57 -26.95
C ASP A 300 -20.60 -3.61 -27.65
N LYS A 301 -20.30 -4.90 -27.50
CA LYS A 301 -21.04 -5.99 -28.13
C LYS A 301 -22.21 -6.47 -27.28
N MET A 302 -22.36 -5.96 -26.05
CA MET A 302 -23.44 -6.40 -25.17
C MET A 302 -24.81 -5.94 -25.70
N PRO A 303 -25.82 -6.83 -25.68
CA PRO A 303 -27.11 -6.56 -26.30
C PRO A 303 -27.86 -5.41 -25.64
N PHE A 304 -27.56 -5.08 -24.38
CA PHE A 304 -28.26 -4.02 -23.68
C PHE A 304 -27.82 -2.60 -24.04
N TRP A 305 -26.72 -2.46 -24.80
CA TRP A 305 -26.34 -1.19 -25.44
C TRP A 305 -27.09 -0.93 -26.75
N SER A 306 -27.62 -1.98 -27.38
CA SER A 306 -28.61 -1.81 -28.45
C SER A 306 -29.93 -1.36 -27.80
N GLY A 307 -30.64 -0.41 -28.42
CA GLY A 307 -31.74 0.38 -27.83
C GLY A 307 -32.93 -0.37 -27.19
N PHE A 308 -32.89 -1.70 -27.12
CA PHE A 308 -33.87 -2.55 -26.46
C PHE A 308 -33.53 -2.90 -24.99
N GLY A 309 -32.26 -2.84 -24.56
CA GLY A 309 -31.89 -3.24 -23.18
C GLY A 309 -31.83 -2.13 -22.13
N ALA A 310 -31.91 -0.86 -22.54
CA ALA A 310 -31.91 0.29 -21.64
C ALA A 310 -33.11 0.27 -20.65
N GLY A 311 -34.23 -0.34 -21.03
CA GLY A 311 -35.41 -0.47 -20.17
C GLY A 311 -35.27 -1.47 -19.01
N VAL A 312 -34.36 -2.46 -19.12
CA VAL A 312 -34.23 -3.55 -18.13
C VAL A 312 -33.26 -3.18 -17.00
N VAL A 313 -32.23 -2.38 -17.30
CA VAL A 313 -31.23 -1.94 -16.30
C VAL A 313 -31.81 -0.93 -15.30
N LEU A 314 -32.71 -0.05 -15.75
CA LEU A 314 -33.41 0.91 -14.88
C LEU A 314 -34.39 0.24 -13.90
N LEU A 315 -34.93 -0.94 -14.23
CA LEU A 315 -35.81 -1.71 -13.34
C LEU A 315 -35.03 -2.53 -12.28
N GLY A 316 -33.78 -2.93 -12.59
CA GLY A 316 -32.95 -3.74 -11.67
C GLY A 316 -32.42 -2.96 -10.46
N VAL A 317 -32.10 -1.68 -10.62
CA VAL A 317 -31.55 -0.84 -9.53
C VAL A 317 -32.64 -0.49 -8.48
N GLY A 318 -33.91 -0.43 -8.89
CA GLY A 318 -35.04 -0.18 -7.98
C GLY A 318 -35.40 -1.37 -7.06
N LEU A 319 -34.96 -2.59 -7.38
CA LEU A 319 -35.34 -3.81 -6.67
C LEU A 319 -34.38 -4.22 -5.53
N VAL A 320 -33.23 -3.53 -5.37
CA VAL A 320 -32.23 -3.84 -4.33
C VAL A 320 -32.36 -2.95 -3.08
N LEU A 321 -33.25 -1.95 -3.07
CA LEU A 321 -33.43 -1.00 -1.95
C LEU A 321 -34.55 -1.36 -0.96
N GLY A 322 -35.13 -2.56 -1.04
CA GLY A 322 -36.26 -2.94 -0.20
C GLY A 322 -36.06 -4.23 0.57
N ARG A 323 -35.41 -4.18 1.75
CA ARG A 323 -35.69 -5.04 2.92
C ARG A 323 -34.77 -4.75 4.10
N GLY A 324 -35.14 -3.74 4.90
CA GLY A 324 -34.69 -3.61 6.28
C GLY A 324 -35.85 -3.90 7.23
N ARG A 325 -35.88 -5.09 7.85
CA ARG A 325 -36.76 -5.37 8.99
C ARG A 325 -36.08 -4.85 10.25
N MET A 326 -36.65 -3.82 10.86
CA MET A 326 -36.29 -3.36 12.20
C MET A 326 -37.06 -4.16 13.24
N THR A 327 -36.36 -4.68 14.23
CA THR A 327 -36.92 -5.03 15.54
C THR A 327 -36.04 -4.35 16.59
N PRO A 328 -36.56 -3.37 17.36
CA PRO A 328 -35.81 -2.77 18.44
C PRO A 328 -36.04 -3.54 19.74
N GLU A 329 -34.95 -3.92 20.41
CA GLU A 329 -34.91 -3.88 21.88
C GLU A 329 -33.74 -2.97 22.28
N PRO A 330 -33.96 -2.02 23.20
CA PRO A 330 -32.91 -1.10 23.62
C PRO A 330 -32.05 -1.72 24.73
N VAL A 331 -30.74 -1.74 24.50
CA VAL A 331 -29.76 -1.78 25.59
C VAL A 331 -29.34 -0.34 25.87
N ASP A 332 -29.50 0.06 27.12
CA ASP A 332 -29.26 1.41 27.63
C ASP A 332 -27.75 1.69 27.76
N LEU A 333 -27.27 2.72 27.04
CA LEU A 333 -25.95 3.34 27.15
C LEU A 333 -26.09 4.88 27.16
N HIS A 334 -27.11 5.39 27.83
CA HIS A 334 -27.54 6.78 27.64
C HIS A 334 -26.67 7.86 28.30
N ASP A 335 -25.69 7.53 29.16
CA ASP A 335 -25.09 8.58 30.02
C ASP A 335 -23.71 9.12 29.62
N GLU A 336 -23.00 8.53 28.66
CA GLU A 336 -21.70 9.07 28.19
C GLU A 336 -21.75 9.71 26.80
N GLU A 337 -22.62 9.26 25.89
CA GLU A 337 -22.75 9.88 24.56
C GLU A 337 -23.38 11.28 24.64
N TYR A 338 -24.27 11.54 25.61
CA TYR A 338 -25.17 12.71 25.57
C TYR A 338 -24.77 13.92 26.41
N ARG A 339 -23.74 13.85 27.27
CA ARG A 339 -23.56 14.87 28.31
C ARG A 339 -22.67 16.06 27.96
N THR A 340 -21.76 15.96 26.99
CA THR A 340 -21.01 17.15 26.52
C THR A 340 -20.44 16.93 25.10
N GLY A 341 -20.98 17.63 24.09
CA GLY A 341 -20.35 17.72 22.75
C GLY A 341 -21.23 17.40 21.53
N LEU A 342 -22.51 17.03 21.72
CA LEU A 342 -23.44 16.59 20.66
C LEU A 342 -24.58 17.57 20.32
N GLU A 343 -24.44 18.88 20.56
CA GLU A 343 -25.29 19.84 19.82
C GLU A 343 -25.01 19.66 18.32
N GLY A 344 -25.96 19.07 17.57
CA GLY A 344 -25.85 18.85 16.12
C GLY A 344 -25.64 17.40 15.64
N THR A 345 -25.88 16.36 16.45
CA THR A 345 -25.97 14.97 15.93
C THR A 345 -27.33 14.66 15.33
N ILE A 346 -27.35 13.84 14.27
CA ILE A 346 -28.56 13.35 13.61
C ILE A 346 -28.56 11.83 13.51
N GLY A 347 -29.76 11.25 13.48
CA GLY A 347 -29.99 9.82 13.32
C GLY A 347 -29.92 9.03 14.64
N LYS A 348 -30.78 8.03 14.78
CA LYS A 348 -30.71 7.06 15.88
C LYS A 348 -29.67 5.98 15.55
N PRO A 349 -28.92 5.45 16.54
CA PRO A 349 -28.03 4.31 16.33
C PRO A 349 -28.80 3.12 15.73
N GLY A 350 -28.27 2.56 14.65
CA GLY A 350 -28.71 1.31 14.04
C GLY A 350 -27.66 0.22 14.22
N HIS A 351 -28.05 -1.04 14.02
CA HIS A 351 -27.12 -2.18 14.08
C HIS A 351 -27.13 -2.95 12.77
N VAL A 352 -25.95 -3.27 12.26
CA VAL A 352 -25.73 -4.00 11.02
C VAL A 352 -25.14 -5.38 11.34
N GLU A 353 -25.93 -6.42 11.14
CA GLU A 353 -25.60 -7.79 11.58
C GLU A 353 -24.34 -8.35 10.92
N TRP A 354 -24.13 -8.08 9.63
CA TRP A 354 -22.96 -8.61 8.92
C TRP A 354 -21.67 -7.91 9.38
N MET A 355 -21.73 -6.62 9.71
CA MET A 355 -20.58 -5.89 10.28
C MET A 355 -20.23 -6.47 11.64
N ARG A 356 -21.23 -6.71 12.50
CA ARG A 356 -21.02 -7.37 13.80
C ARG A 356 -20.34 -8.73 13.65
N LYS A 357 -20.81 -9.58 12.72
CA LYS A 357 -20.25 -10.92 12.51
C LYS A 357 -18.82 -10.91 11.98
N LEU A 358 -18.49 -10.00 11.07
CA LEU A 358 -17.17 -9.95 10.42
C LEU A 358 -16.14 -9.16 11.23
N LEU A 359 -16.56 -8.01 11.78
CA LEU A 359 -15.69 -6.98 12.35
C LEU A 359 -15.80 -6.85 13.87
N GLY A 360 -16.79 -7.48 14.50
CA GLY A 360 -17.04 -7.39 15.95
C GLY A 360 -18.03 -6.28 16.29
N GLU A 361 -17.85 -5.08 15.73
CA GLU A 361 -18.76 -3.95 15.95
C GLU A 361 -19.79 -3.78 14.81
N GLY A 362 -21.06 -3.63 15.19
CA GLY A 362 -22.18 -3.47 14.25
C GLY A 362 -22.91 -2.14 14.35
N GLN A 363 -22.59 -1.29 15.32
CA GLN A 363 -23.31 -0.03 15.54
C GLN A 363 -22.96 1.01 14.48
N VAL A 364 -23.97 1.51 13.77
CA VAL A 364 -23.88 2.63 12.82
C VAL A 364 -24.70 3.80 13.34
N GLY A 365 -24.12 5.00 13.34
CA GLY A 365 -24.70 6.20 13.93
C GLY A 365 -24.55 6.28 15.45
N PRO A 366 -24.81 7.46 16.04
CA PRO A 366 -25.30 8.68 15.39
C PRO A 366 -24.19 9.39 14.58
N ILE A 367 -24.56 10.31 13.68
CA ILE A 367 -23.60 11.10 12.90
C ILE A 367 -23.66 12.56 13.33
N TYR A 368 -22.50 13.15 13.61
CA TYR A 368 -22.40 14.58 13.88
C TYR A 368 -22.49 15.41 12.61
N VAL A 369 -23.28 16.47 12.64
CA VAL A 369 -23.42 17.45 11.56
C VAL A 369 -23.19 18.84 12.13
N GLY A 370 -21.93 19.25 12.15
CA GLY A 370 -21.52 20.62 12.49
C GLY A 370 -21.20 21.47 11.25
N LEU A 371 -20.94 22.77 11.47
CA LEU A 371 -20.65 23.74 10.41
C LEU A 371 -19.63 23.24 9.37
N TRP A 372 -18.47 22.76 9.82
CA TRP A 372 -17.41 22.24 8.94
C TRP A 372 -17.87 21.03 8.12
N GLY A 373 -18.70 20.16 8.72
CA GLY A 373 -19.27 19.00 8.04
C GLY A 373 -20.28 19.39 6.96
N VAL A 374 -21.13 20.38 7.23
CA VAL A 374 -22.11 20.89 6.26
C VAL A 374 -21.42 21.57 5.08
N ILE A 375 -20.44 22.44 5.35
CA ILE A 375 -19.68 23.12 4.28
C ILE A 375 -18.96 22.08 3.41
N SER A 376 -18.32 21.09 4.04
CA SER A 376 -17.63 20.01 3.32
C SER A 376 -18.59 19.22 2.43
N PHE A 377 -19.73 18.78 2.97
CA PHE A 377 -20.74 18.02 2.22
C PHE A 377 -21.32 18.83 1.05
N VAL A 378 -21.75 20.08 1.28
CA VAL A 378 -22.34 20.93 0.24
C VAL A 378 -21.33 21.24 -0.86
N SER A 379 -20.08 21.54 -0.51
CA SER A 379 -19.02 21.81 -1.48
C SER A 379 -18.65 20.56 -2.28
N PHE A 380 -18.56 19.40 -1.62
CA PHE A 380 -18.35 18.12 -2.31
C PHE A 380 -19.50 17.82 -3.27
N PHE A 381 -20.74 17.99 -2.81
CA PHE A 381 -21.93 17.77 -3.63
C PHE A 381 -21.92 18.69 -4.85
N ALA A 382 -21.60 19.97 -4.70
CA ALA A 382 -21.47 20.91 -5.82
C ALA A 382 -20.38 20.46 -6.82
N SER A 383 -19.20 20.07 -6.32
CA SER A 383 -18.11 19.55 -7.16
C SER A 383 -18.53 18.30 -7.94
N ALA A 384 -19.07 17.29 -7.25
CA ALA A 384 -19.55 16.06 -7.86
C ALA A 384 -20.69 16.31 -8.85
N PHE A 385 -21.63 17.20 -8.51
CA PHE A 385 -22.73 17.58 -9.38
C PHE A 385 -22.23 18.22 -10.69
N ILE A 386 -21.28 19.16 -10.61
CA ILE A 386 -20.67 19.78 -11.80
C ILE A 386 -20.03 18.71 -12.69
N ILE A 387 -19.24 17.80 -12.11
CA ILE A 387 -18.57 16.73 -12.86
C ILE A 387 -19.59 15.82 -13.55
N LEU A 388 -20.61 15.35 -12.82
CA LEU A 388 -21.63 14.43 -13.36
C LEU A 388 -22.55 15.08 -14.40
N VAL A 389 -22.86 16.37 -14.25
CA VAL A 389 -23.61 17.14 -15.26
C VAL A 389 -22.78 17.31 -16.52
N GLU A 390 -21.48 17.63 -16.39
CA GLU A 390 -20.60 17.77 -17.53
C GLU A 390 -20.42 16.44 -18.28
N TYR A 391 -20.35 15.31 -17.56
CA TYR A 391 -20.40 13.98 -18.18
C TYR A 391 -21.66 13.78 -19.02
N GLY A 392 -22.81 14.27 -18.54
CA GLY A 392 -24.08 14.24 -19.26
C GLY A 392 -24.04 15.06 -20.54
N TYR A 393 -23.42 16.25 -20.48
CA TYR A 393 -23.21 17.10 -21.64
C TYR A 393 -22.33 16.44 -22.70
N LEU A 394 -21.21 15.80 -22.31
CA LEU A 394 -20.26 15.15 -23.22
C LEU A 394 -20.89 14.03 -24.07
N VAL A 395 -21.95 13.39 -23.57
CA VAL A 395 -22.68 12.33 -24.29
C VAL A 395 -23.99 12.82 -24.91
N GLY A 396 -24.18 14.13 -25.04
CA GLY A 396 -25.38 14.73 -25.62
C GLY A 396 -26.66 14.37 -24.83
N TRP A 397 -26.55 14.21 -23.52
CA TRP A 397 -27.63 13.82 -22.61
C TRP A 397 -28.29 12.48 -22.93
N ASN A 398 -27.61 11.57 -23.64
CA ASN A 398 -28.09 10.22 -23.89
C ASN A 398 -27.78 9.30 -22.69
N PRO A 399 -28.78 8.84 -21.90
CA PRO A 399 -28.53 8.05 -20.69
C PRO A 399 -27.89 6.69 -20.97
N VAL A 400 -28.13 6.12 -22.16
CA VAL A 400 -27.56 4.83 -22.55
C VAL A 400 -26.06 4.97 -22.80
N VAL A 401 -25.67 6.00 -23.56
CA VAL A 401 -24.25 6.30 -23.81
C VAL A 401 -23.56 6.75 -22.52
N TYR A 402 -24.24 7.51 -21.68
CA TYR A 402 -23.74 7.92 -20.36
C TYR A 402 -23.32 6.70 -19.52
N LEU A 403 -24.19 5.69 -19.40
CA LEU A 403 -23.89 4.48 -18.64
C LEU A 403 -22.82 3.61 -19.33
N ARG A 404 -22.83 3.53 -20.66
CA ARG A 404 -21.84 2.75 -21.42
C ARG A 404 -20.43 3.30 -21.24
N GLU A 405 -20.29 4.62 -21.34
CA GLU A 405 -19.01 5.33 -21.33
C GLU A 405 -18.64 5.88 -19.95
N PHE A 406 -19.43 5.66 -18.90
CA PHE A 406 -19.25 6.31 -17.58
C PHE A 406 -17.81 6.27 -17.05
N TRP A 407 -17.12 5.14 -17.22
CA TRP A 407 -15.74 4.94 -16.77
C TRP A 407 -14.69 5.63 -17.67
N ASN A 408 -15.05 5.93 -18.91
CA ASN A 408 -14.24 6.65 -19.90
C ASN A 408 -14.47 8.16 -19.87
N LEU A 409 -15.63 8.61 -19.37
CA LEU A 409 -15.96 10.03 -19.28
C LEU A 409 -15.03 10.74 -18.29
N ALA A 410 -14.68 11.98 -18.63
CA ALA A 410 -13.81 12.82 -17.83
C ALA A 410 -14.06 14.30 -18.10
N VAL A 411 -13.84 15.12 -17.08
CA VAL A 411 -13.75 16.59 -17.20
C VAL A 411 -12.28 16.98 -17.21
N TYR A 412 -11.80 17.59 -18.29
CA TYR A 412 -10.40 17.99 -18.44
C TYR A 412 -10.14 19.44 -17.98
N PRO A 413 -8.92 19.74 -17.49
CA PRO A 413 -8.51 21.11 -17.20
C PRO A 413 -8.48 21.98 -18.46
N PRO A 414 -8.48 23.32 -18.30
CA PRO A 414 -8.33 24.26 -19.41
C PRO A 414 -7.10 23.95 -20.29
N PRO A 415 -7.23 24.00 -21.63
CA PRO A 415 -6.11 23.86 -22.55
C PRO A 415 -5.00 24.89 -22.29
N THR A 416 -3.76 24.56 -22.65
CA THR A 416 -2.55 25.37 -22.38
C THR A 416 -2.66 26.82 -22.89
N ARG A 417 -3.42 27.09 -23.96
CA ARG A 417 -3.68 28.44 -24.48
C ARG A 417 -4.25 29.41 -23.44
N TYR A 418 -4.92 28.91 -22.40
CA TYR A 418 -5.50 29.72 -21.32
C TYR A 418 -4.54 29.93 -20.16
N GLY A 419 -3.38 29.26 -20.11
CA GLY A 419 -2.43 29.36 -19.00
C GLY A 419 -3.10 29.13 -17.63
N LEU A 420 -3.02 30.14 -16.75
CA LEU A 420 -3.69 30.14 -15.43
C LEU A 420 -4.99 30.96 -15.38
N GLN A 421 -5.53 31.39 -16.52
CA GLN A 421 -6.72 32.23 -16.55
C GLN A 421 -7.96 31.48 -16.04
N TRP A 422 -8.87 32.22 -15.40
CA TRP A 422 -10.15 31.70 -14.92
C TRP A 422 -11.30 31.98 -15.89
N ASN A 423 -11.11 32.93 -16.80
CA ASN A 423 -12.08 33.25 -17.86
C ASN A 423 -11.94 32.26 -19.01
N VAL A 424 -12.41 31.04 -18.79
CA VAL A 424 -12.38 29.93 -19.75
C VAL A 424 -13.83 29.54 -20.06
N PRO A 425 -14.19 29.23 -21.33
CA PRO A 425 -15.51 28.71 -21.65
C PRO A 425 -15.86 27.49 -20.77
N TRP A 426 -17.12 27.39 -20.34
CA TRP A 426 -17.55 26.39 -19.37
C TRP A 426 -17.15 24.96 -19.77
N HIS A 427 -17.47 24.57 -21.01
CA HIS A 427 -17.18 23.24 -21.57
C HIS A 427 -15.74 23.06 -22.09
N GLU A 428 -14.90 24.10 -22.01
CA GLU A 428 -13.48 24.05 -22.39
C GLU A 428 -12.54 24.08 -21.18
N GLY A 429 -13.05 23.83 -19.97
CA GLY A 429 -12.27 23.77 -18.73
C GLY A 429 -12.81 24.64 -17.60
N GLY A 430 -13.80 25.52 -17.85
CA GLY A 430 -14.48 26.27 -16.80
C GLY A 430 -15.19 25.37 -15.77
N ALA A 431 -15.82 24.28 -16.23
CA ALA A 431 -16.42 23.26 -15.37
C ALA A 431 -15.39 22.59 -14.46
N TRP A 432 -14.18 22.30 -14.98
CA TRP A 432 -13.09 21.74 -14.20
C TRP A 432 -12.63 22.71 -13.11
N LEU A 433 -12.43 23.99 -13.44
CA LEU A 433 -12.01 25.01 -12.47
C LEU A 433 -13.02 25.13 -11.31
N ALA A 434 -14.31 25.19 -11.63
CA ALA A 434 -15.37 25.25 -10.62
C ALA A 434 -15.40 23.98 -9.75
N ALA A 435 -15.37 22.80 -10.37
CA ALA A 435 -15.37 21.53 -9.65
C ALA A 435 -14.16 21.39 -8.72
N THR A 436 -12.96 21.73 -9.20
CA THR A 436 -11.70 21.69 -8.43
C THR A 436 -11.73 22.69 -7.27
N PHE A 437 -12.23 23.91 -7.49
CA PHE A 437 -12.35 24.92 -6.44
C PHE A 437 -13.26 24.46 -5.30
N PHE A 438 -14.44 23.93 -5.61
CA PHE A 438 -15.34 23.38 -4.59
C PHE A 438 -14.75 22.14 -3.89
N LEU A 439 -13.97 21.33 -4.62
CA LEU A 439 -13.27 20.19 -4.03
C LEU A 439 -12.20 20.65 -3.04
N HIS A 440 -11.45 21.72 -3.33
CA HIS A 440 -10.48 22.33 -2.40
C HIS A 440 -11.15 22.76 -1.10
N ILE A 441 -12.31 23.44 -1.19
CA ILE A 441 -13.08 23.84 -0.01
C ILE A 441 -13.53 22.60 0.78
N SER A 442 -14.04 21.58 0.08
CA SER A 442 -14.52 20.35 0.71
C SER A 442 -13.44 19.66 1.54
N VAL A 443 -12.25 19.46 0.98
CA VAL A 443 -11.18 18.72 1.67
C VAL A 443 -10.57 19.52 2.82
N LEU A 444 -10.44 20.86 2.69
CA LEU A 444 -9.95 21.72 3.77
C LEU A 444 -10.94 21.79 4.94
N THR A 445 -12.24 21.87 4.65
CA THR A 445 -13.27 21.87 5.69
C THR A 445 -13.45 20.48 6.32
N TRP A 446 -13.19 19.40 5.58
CA TRP A 446 -13.09 18.06 6.17
C TRP A 446 -11.91 17.96 7.14
N TRP A 447 -10.74 18.50 6.80
CA TRP A 447 -9.61 18.59 7.72
C TRP A 447 -9.96 19.36 9.00
N ALA A 448 -10.63 20.52 8.86
CA ALA A 448 -11.10 21.31 10.00
C ALA A 448 -12.11 20.52 10.87
N ARG A 449 -12.99 19.74 10.25
CA ARG A 449 -13.89 18.81 10.96
C ARG A 449 -13.10 17.79 11.79
N LEU A 450 -12.10 17.11 11.21
CA LEU A 450 -11.27 16.13 11.92
C LEU A 450 -10.58 16.78 13.14
N TYR A 451 -9.95 17.94 12.95
CA TYR A 451 -9.25 18.64 14.01
C TYR A 451 -10.18 19.08 15.15
N THR A 452 -11.30 19.72 14.82
CA THR A 452 -12.26 20.22 15.83
C THR A 452 -12.98 19.09 16.56
N ARG A 453 -13.28 17.97 15.89
CA ARG A 453 -13.85 16.78 16.54
C ARG A 453 -12.86 16.11 17.48
N ALA A 454 -11.59 16.02 17.07
CA ALA A 454 -10.55 15.47 17.95
C ALA A 454 -10.45 16.28 19.25
N LYS A 455 -10.43 17.61 19.16
CA LYS A 455 -10.44 18.50 20.33
C LYS A 455 -11.69 18.33 21.19
N ALA A 456 -12.86 18.16 20.58
CA ALA A 456 -14.14 18.02 21.28
C ALA A 456 -14.22 16.71 22.09
N THR A 457 -13.73 15.59 21.53
CA THR A 457 -13.68 14.29 22.23
C THR A 457 -12.45 14.14 23.11
N ARG A 458 -11.60 15.17 23.20
CA ARG A 458 -10.34 15.21 23.96
C ARG A 458 -9.30 14.17 23.51
N VAL A 459 -9.48 13.55 22.34
CA VAL A 459 -8.48 12.69 21.69
C VAL A 459 -7.38 13.53 21.02
N GLY A 460 -6.21 12.96 20.81
CA GLY A 460 -5.09 13.60 20.11
C GLY A 460 -5.42 14.00 18.67
N THR A 461 -4.62 14.88 18.07
CA THR A 461 -4.88 15.39 16.70
C THR A 461 -4.05 14.69 15.63
N HIS A 462 -3.51 13.50 15.91
CA HIS A 462 -2.62 12.79 14.97
C HIS A 462 -3.31 12.47 13.64
N LEU A 463 -4.62 12.18 13.65
CA LEU A 463 -5.36 11.90 12.41
C LEU A 463 -5.46 13.15 11.53
N ALA A 464 -5.67 14.33 12.11
CA ALA A 464 -5.72 15.58 11.35
C ALA A 464 -4.36 15.92 10.71
N TRP A 465 -3.25 15.66 11.42
CA TRP A 465 -1.91 15.85 10.86
C TRP A 465 -1.58 14.83 9.76
N GLY A 466 -2.01 13.59 9.93
CA GLY A 466 -1.95 12.57 8.90
C GLY A 466 -2.68 12.92 7.62
N PHE A 467 -3.93 13.34 7.78
CA PHE A 467 -4.73 13.81 6.67
C PHE A 467 -4.11 15.03 5.99
N ALA A 468 -3.50 15.95 6.74
CA ALA A 468 -2.76 17.08 6.17
C ALA A 468 -1.54 16.63 5.33
N ALA A 469 -0.82 15.58 5.75
CA ALA A 469 0.27 15.01 4.95
C ALA A 469 -0.26 14.48 3.60
N ALA A 470 -1.40 13.79 3.58
CA ALA A 470 -2.05 13.38 2.32
C ALA A 470 -2.53 14.58 1.47
N LEU A 471 -3.07 15.62 2.11
CA LEU A 471 -3.48 16.85 1.42
C LEU A 471 -2.32 17.59 0.76
N SER A 472 -1.08 17.45 1.29
CA SER A 472 0.09 18.06 0.66
C SER A 472 0.28 17.57 -0.78
N LEU A 473 0.18 16.26 -1.01
CA LEU A 473 0.24 15.67 -2.36
C LEU A 473 -0.92 16.15 -3.23
N TYR A 474 -2.13 16.18 -2.69
CA TYR A 474 -3.31 16.68 -3.40
C TYR A 474 -3.13 18.12 -3.90
N PHE A 475 -2.64 19.02 -3.05
CA PHE A 475 -2.44 20.42 -3.46
C PHE A 475 -1.24 20.59 -4.39
N VAL A 476 -0.20 19.76 -4.28
CA VAL A 476 0.87 19.76 -5.29
C VAL A 476 0.31 19.37 -6.65
N LEU A 477 -0.50 18.31 -6.74
CA LEU A 477 -1.11 17.81 -7.98
C LEU A 477 -2.02 18.85 -8.67
N TYR A 478 -2.94 19.46 -7.93
CA TYR A 478 -4.02 20.24 -8.52
C TYR A 478 -3.81 21.74 -8.47
N LEU A 479 -2.85 22.23 -7.67
CA LEU A 479 -2.69 23.67 -7.44
C LEU A 479 -1.24 24.11 -7.65
N PHE A 480 -0.29 23.67 -6.81
CA PHE A 480 1.04 24.26 -6.79
C PHE A 480 1.89 23.92 -8.01
N HIS A 481 1.91 22.65 -8.46
CA HIS A 481 2.68 22.25 -9.63
C HIS A 481 2.14 22.91 -10.92
N PRO A 482 0.82 22.89 -11.21
CA PRO A 482 0.24 23.67 -12.32
C PRO A 482 0.56 25.16 -12.27
N MET A 483 0.48 25.78 -11.08
CA MET A 483 0.78 27.21 -10.90
C MET A 483 2.24 27.56 -11.21
N VAL A 484 3.19 26.75 -10.75
CA VAL A 484 4.62 26.99 -11.02
C VAL A 484 4.95 26.78 -12.49
N LEU A 485 4.30 25.81 -13.16
CA LEU A 485 4.41 25.62 -14.61
C LEU A 485 3.63 26.65 -15.44
N GLY A 486 2.85 27.53 -14.79
CA GLY A 486 2.08 28.57 -15.45
C GLY A 486 0.90 28.07 -16.29
N ASN A 487 0.42 26.85 -16.07
CA ASN A 487 -0.71 26.30 -16.83
C ASN A 487 -1.56 25.29 -16.04
N TRP A 488 -2.89 25.44 -16.09
CA TRP A 488 -3.81 24.46 -15.48
C TRP A 488 -3.82 23.11 -16.20
N SER A 489 -3.42 23.07 -17.48
CA SER A 489 -3.40 21.85 -18.30
C SER A 489 -2.48 20.75 -17.77
N ALA A 490 -1.51 21.08 -16.91
CA ALA A 490 -0.64 20.09 -16.27
C ALA A 490 -1.34 19.28 -15.16
N ALA A 491 -2.48 19.75 -14.65
CA ALA A 491 -3.23 19.05 -13.61
C ALA A 491 -3.97 17.81 -14.15
N PRO A 492 -4.31 16.83 -13.30
CA PRO A 492 -5.14 15.70 -13.70
C PRO A 492 -6.57 16.13 -14.09
N GLY A 493 -7.16 15.42 -15.05
CA GLY A 493 -8.60 15.49 -15.31
C GLY A 493 -9.42 14.80 -14.23
N HIS A 494 -10.66 15.23 -14.02
CA HIS A 494 -11.61 14.54 -13.14
C HIS A 494 -12.29 13.41 -13.91
N GLY A 495 -11.82 12.19 -13.69
CA GLY A 495 -12.42 10.96 -14.21
C GLY A 495 -11.52 9.75 -14.00
N PHE A 496 -12.13 8.57 -13.80
CA PHE A 496 -11.39 7.35 -13.43
C PHE A 496 -10.26 7.05 -14.41
N ARG A 497 -10.58 6.97 -15.70
CA ARG A 497 -9.59 6.75 -16.76
C ARG A 497 -8.63 7.93 -16.92
N ALA A 498 -9.12 9.16 -16.87
CA ALA A 498 -8.29 10.35 -17.09
C ALA A 498 -7.17 10.49 -16.04
N ILE A 499 -7.43 10.12 -14.79
CA ILE A 499 -6.39 10.13 -13.74
C ILE A 499 -5.31 9.09 -14.05
N LEU A 500 -5.70 7.88 -14.46
CA LEU A 500 -4.76 6.81 -14.83
C LEU A 500 -3.90 7.21 -16.04
N ASP A 501 -4.54 7.73 -17.09
CA ASP A 501 -3.84 8.20 -18.29
C ASP A 501 -2.88 9.35 -17.95
N TRP A 502 -3.29 10.29 -17.08
CA TRP A 502 -2.43 11.38 -16.61
C TRP A 502 -1.17 10.88 -15.90
N THR A 503 -1.26 9.85 -15.05
CA THR A 503 -0.07 9.31 -14.36
C THR A 503 0.97 8.79 -15.35
N ASN A 504 0.51 8.15 -16.44
CA ASN A 504 1.39 7.69 -17.50
C ASN A 504 2.00 8.85 -18.29
N TYR A 505 1.17 9.81 -18.73
CA TYR A 505 1.61 10.95 -19.53
C TYR A 505 2.65 11.81 -18.81
N VAL A 506 2.47 12.04 -17.51
CA VAL A 506 3.45 12.77 -16.70
C VAL A 506 4.77 12.00 -16.61
N SER A 507 4.73 10.68 -16.47
CA SER A 507 5.94 9.85 -16.43
C SER A 507 6.74 9.91 -17.73
N ILE A 508 6.03 9.82 -18.87
CA ILE A 508 6.64 9.93 -20.20
C ILE A 508 7.18 11.34 -20.43
N HIS A 509 6.43 12.37 -20.04
CA HIS A 509 6.79 13.77 -20.32
C HIS A 509 8.07 14.22 -19.62
N TRP A 510 8.30 13.79 -18.37
CA TRP A 510 9.49 14.18 -17.60
C TRP A 510 10.58 13.10 -17.54
N GLY A 511 10.61 12.18 -18.51
CA GLY A 511 11.73 11.27 -18.71
C GLY A 511 11.84 10.16 -17.66
N ASN A 512 10.79 9.34 -17.54
CA ASN A 512 10.72 8.11 -16.75
C ASN A 512 10.89 8.31 -15.22
N PHE A 513 9.77 8.34 -14.51
CA PHE A 513 9.74 8.53 -13.04
C PHE A 513 10.40 7.42 -12.24
N TYR A 514 10.72 6.26 -12.84
CA TYR A 514 11.51 5.24 -12.13
C TYR A 514 12.89 5.75 -11.71
N TYR A 515 13.42 6.79 -12.35
CA TYR A 515 14.69 7.42 -11.98
C TYR A 515 14.53 8.63 -11.03
N ASN A 516 13.29 8.96 -10.64
CA ASN A 516 13.03 9.97 -9.61
C ASN A 516 13.23 9.34 -8.22
N PRO A 517 14.23 9.75 -7.42
CA PRO A 517 14.52 9.13 -6.13
C PRO A 517 13.39 9.33 -5.12
N PHE A 518 12.63 10.42 -5.19
CA PHE A 518 11.46 10.61 -4.32
C PHE A 518 10.29 9.72 -4.72
N HIS A 519 10.18 9.36 -6.01
CA HIS A 519 9.23 8.35 -6.45
C HIS A 519 9.63 6.97 -5.91
N MET A 520 10.91 6.60 -5.98
CA MET A 520 11.43 5.37 -5.37
C MET A 520 11.15 5.33 -3.86
N LEU A 521 11.40 6.42 -3.15
CA LEU A 521 11.10 6.53 -1.71
C LEU A 521 9.59 6.41 -1.42
N SER A 522 8.74 7.04 -2.24
CA SER A 522 7.29 6.92 -2.09
C SER A 522 6.82 5.47 -2.29
N ILE A 523 7.37 4.75 -3.27
CA ILE A 523 7.13 3.31 -3.46
C ILE A 523 7.60 2.52 -2.22
N PHE A 524 8.80 2.79 -1.72
CA PHE A 524 9.33 2.14 -0.51
C PHE A 524 8.39 2.32 0.69
N PHE A 525 7.93 3.55 0.95
CA PHE A 525 7.02 3.84 2.06
C PHE A 525 5.63 3.24 1.85
N LEU A 526 5.12 3.18 0.60
CA LEU A 526 3.83 2.59 0.30
C LEU A 526 3.83 1.07 0.50
N LEU A 527 4.85 0.39 -0.04
CA LEU A 527 5.05 -1.05 0.16
C LEU A 527 5.35 -1.35 1.62
N GLY A 528 6.19 -0.55 2.27
CA GLY A 528 6.52 -0.64 3.69
C GLY A 528 5.30 -0.45 4.59
N SER A 529 4.38 0.45 4.22
CA SER A 529 3.11 0.64 4.93
C SER A 529 2.22 -0.59 4.83
N THR A 530 2.10 -1.16 3.63
CA THR A 530 1.31 -2.39 3.43
C THR A 530 1.93 -3.58 4.18
N LEU A 531 3.26 -3.67 4.20
CA LEU A 531 3.99 -4.67 4.98
C LEU A 531 3.73 -4.50 6.49
N LEU A 532 3.90 -3.28 7.03
CA LEU A 532 3.65 -2.99 8.44
C LEU A 532 2.19 -3.28 8.83
N LEU A 533 1.22 -2.92 7.98
CA LEU A 533 -0.19 -3.22 8.22
C LEU A 533 -0.44 -4.72 8.33
N ALA A 534 0.08 -5.49 7.37
CA ALA A 534 -0.07 -6.94 7.35
C ALA A 534 0.60 -7.58 8.56
N MET A 535 1.84 -7.18 8.89
CA MET A 535 2.58 -7.67 10.05
C MET A 535 1.84 -7.37 11.36
N HIS A 536 1.40 -6.12 11.53
CA HIS A 536 0.69 -5.67 12.72
C HIS A 536 -0.65 -6.39 12.88
N GLY A 537 -1.50 -6.34 11.85
CA GLY A 537 -2.79 -7.01 11.84
C GLY A 537 -2.68 -8.51 12.10
N ALA A 538 -1.75 -9.19 11.42
CA ALA A 538 -1.50 -10.61 11.62
C ALA A 538 -1.04 -10.94 13.04
N THR A 539 -0.15 -10.10 13.61
CA THR A 539 0.38 -10.33 14.97
C THR A 539 -0.73 -10.20 16.00
N ILE A 540 -1.53 -9.13 15.94
CA ILE A 540 -2.63 -8.90 16.89
C ILE A 540 -3.72 -9.97 16.75
N VAL A 541 -4.06 -10.39 15.53
CA VAL A 541 -5.03 -11.50 15.34
C VAL A 541 -4.46 -12.80 15.91
N ALA A 542 -3.17 -13.10 15.68
CA ALA A 542 -2.51 -14.30 16.23
C ALA A 542 -2.43 -14.33 17.76
N THR A 543 -2.44 -13.16 18.41
CA THR A 543 -2.43 -13.03 19.87
C THR A 543 -3.79 -12.68 20.48
N SER A 544 -4.85 -12.59 19.68
CA SER A 544 -6.19 -12.19 20.14
C SER A 544 -6.80 -13.11 21.21
N LYS A 545 -6.38 -14.38 21.27
CA LYS A 545 -6.74 -15.31 22.37
C LYS A 545 -6.31 -14.83 23.77
N TRP A 546 -5.38 -13.87 23.85
CA TRP A 546 -4.95 -13.21 25.09
C TRP A 546 -5.44 -11.77 25.20
N LYS A 547 -6.42 -11.36 24.39
CA LYS A 547 -7.00 -10.01 24.35
C LYS A 547 -6.02 -8.89 23.98
N SER A 548 -4.98 -9.21 23.22
CA SER A 548 -3.99 -8.21 22.76
C SER A 548 -4.56 -7.16 21.81
N GLU A 549 -5.77 -7.38 21.28
CA GLU A 549 -6.48 -6.39 20.48
C GLU A 549 -6.86 -5.13 21.26
N MET A 550 -6.92 -5.20 22.60
CA MET A 550 -7.18 -4.03 23.45
C MET A 550 -5.90 -3.21 23.58
N GLU A 551 -5.48 -2.59 22.47
CA GLU A 551 -4.16 -1.97 22.34
C GLU A 551 -3.95 -0.82 23.33
N PHE A 552 -5.01 -0.12 23.70
CA PHE A 552 -4.95 0.93 24.72
C PHE A 552 -4.55 0.39 26.10
N ASP A 553 -5.18 -0.69 26.56
CA ASP A 553 -4.84 -1.34 27.83
C ASP A 553 -3.40 -1.88 27.80
N GLU A 554 -3.02 -2.50 26.69
CA GLU A 554 -1.68 -3.06 26.47
C GLU A 554 -0.57 -1.99 26.43
N MET A 555 -0.90 -0.73 26.09
CA MET A 555 0.04 0.40 26.21
C MET A 555 0.31 0.82 27.64
N MET A 556 -0.66 0.62 28.53
CA MET A 556 -0.55 0.98 29.94
C MET A 556 0.17 -0.10 30.74
N ALA A 557 -0.14 -1.36 30.46
CA ALA A 557 0.53 -2.51 31.04
C ALA A 557 0.55 -3.69 30.06
N GLU A 558 1.75 -4.05 29.59
CA GLU A 558 1.91 -5.14 28.62
C GLU A 558 1.56 -6.51 29.23
N GLY A 559 0.61 -7.20 28.59
CA GLY A 559 0.10 -8.49 28.98
C GLY A 559 0.78 -9.66 28.25
N PRO A 560 0.32 -10.91 28.51
CA PRO A 560 0.86 -12.12 27.89
C PRO A 560 0.77 -12.14 26.36
N GLY A 561 -0.21 -11.42 25.78
CA GLY A 561 -0.35 -11.26 24.34
C GLY A 561 0.79 -10.42 23.76
N THR A 562 1.01 -9.22 24.29
CA THR A 562 2.12 -8.34 23.87
C THR A 562 3.49 -8.97 24.09
N HIS A 563 3.71 -9.66 25.21
CA HIS A 563 4.97 -10.38 25.44
C HIS A 563 5.27 -11.41 24.33
N ARG A 564 4.26 -12.13 23.83
CA ARG A 564 4.41 -13.08 22.72
C ARG A 564 4.66 -12.37 21.40
N ALA A 565 3.90 -11.32 21.11
CA ALA A 565 4.09 -10.50 19.91
C ALA A 565 5.54 -9.97 19.83
N GLN A 566 6.05 -9.42 20.94
CA GLN A 566 7.42 -8.92 21.03
C GLN A 566 8.45 -10.03 20.86
N LEU A 567 8.29 -11.15 21.57
CA LEU A 567 9.21 -12.28 21.47
C LEU A 567 9.22 -12.91 20.08
N PHE A 568 8.07 -12.97 19.41
CA PHE A 568 7.98 -13.48 18.03
C PHE A 568 8.93 -12.69 17.13
N TRP A 569 8.77 -11.37 17.07
CA TRP A 569 9.60 -10.52 16.22
C TRP A 569 11.06 -10.49 16.66
N ARG A 570 11.31 -10.49 17.97
CA ARG A 570 12.66 -10.56 18.52
C ARG A 570 13.39 -11.84 18.11
N TRP A 571 12.70 -12.98 18.14
CA TRP A 571 13.27 -14.26 17.73
C TRP A 571 13.43 -14.37 16.22
N VAL A 572 12.56 -13.73 15.45
CA VAL A 572 12.58 -13.70 13.99
C VAL A 572 13.70 -12.79 13.45
N MET A 573 13.74 -11.52 13.87
CA MET A 573 14.58 -10.46 13.29
C MET A 573 15.50 -9.73 14.29
N GLY A 574 15.57 -10.18 15.55
CA GLY A 574 16.58 -9.74 16.52
C GLY A 574 16.22 -8.50 17.35
N TRP A 575 15.12 -7.84 17.00
CA TRP A 575 14.57 -6.69 17.68
C TRP A 575 13.04 -6.73 17.61
N ASN A 576 12.39 -5.85 18.37
CA ASN A 576 10.94 -5.78 18.46
C ASN A 576 10.51 -4.33 18.74
N ALA A 577 9.24 -4.03 18.48
CA ALA A 577 8.57 -2.83 18.95
C ALA A 577 7.86 -3.11 20.28
N ASN A 578 7.58 -2.06 21.06
CA ASN A 578 6.64 -2.10 22.18
C ASN A 578 5.23 -1.71 21.71
N SER A 579 4.23 -1.86 22.60
CA SER A 579 2.83 -1.60 22.27
C SER A 579 2.61 -0.20 21.67
N TYR A 580 3.26 0.84 22.19
CA TYR A 580 3.14 2.23 21.69
C TYR A 580 3.93 2.51 20.41
N ASN A 581 5.15 2.00 20.29
CA ASN A 581 6.08 2.45 19.26
C ASN A 581 5.66 1.96 17.88
N ILE A 582 5.10 0.76 17.74
CA ILE A 582 4.69 0.24 16.42
C ILE A 582 3.71 1.18 15.70
N HIS A 583 2.86 1.90 16.45
CA HIS A 583 1.95 2.90 15.88
C HIS A 583 2.66 4.20 15.46
N ILE A 584 3.80 4.55 16.06
CA ILE A 584 4.69 5.63 15.58
C ILE A 584 5.25 5.27 14.21
N TRP A 585 5.77 4.04 14.05
CA TRP A 585 6.26 3.53 12.77
C TRP A 585 5.16 3.56 11.71
N ALA A 586 3.97 3.04 12.06
CA ALA A 586 2.79 3.03 11.20
C ALA A 586 2.41 4.43 10.70
N TRP A 587 2.35 5.41 11.62
CA TRP A 587 1.98 6.79 11.30
C TRP A 587 2.99 7.45 10.36
N TRP A 588 4.29 7.33 10.65
CA TRP A 588 5.32 7.95 9.83
C TRP A 588 5.48 7.30 8.46
N PHE A 589 5.48 5.97 8.37
CA PHE A 589 5.60 5.28 7.07
C PHE A 589 4.48 5.70 6.11
N ALA A 590 3.25 5.77 6.62
CA ALA A 590 2.14 6.19 5.79
C ALA A 590 2.21 7.68 5.42
N ALA A 591 2.56 8.57 6.37
CA ALA A 591 2.69 10.00 6.09
C ALA A 591 3.80 10.30 5.07
N PHE A 592 4.96 9.63 5.18
CA PHE A 592 6.09 9.82 4.27
C PHE A 592 5.79 9.34 2.85
N THR A 593 4.84 8.43 2.66
CA THR A 593 4.37 8.05 1.31
C THR A 593 3.85 9.27 0.55
N ALA A 594 3.00 10.08 1.17
CA ALA A 594 2.42 11.27 0.53
C ALA A 594 3.44 12.43 0.44
N ILE A 595 4.24 12.64 1.49
CA ILE A 595 5.22 13.74 1.54
C ILE A 595 6.29 13.55 0.44
N THR A 596 6.86 12.35 0.32
CA THR A 596 7.87 12.08 -0.72
C THR A 596 7.26 12.15 -2.12
N GLY A 597 6.03 11.65 -2.32
CA GLY A 597 5.30 11.81 -3.57
C GLY A 597 5.08 13.29 -3.95
N ALA A 598 4.73 14.13 -2.98
CA ALA A 598 4.53 15.57 -3.19
C ALA A 598 5.85 16.26 -3.61
N ILE A 599 6.95 15.95 -2.93
CA ILE A 599 8.27 16.50 -3.26
C ILE A 599 8.71 16.05 -4.66
N GLY A 600 8.61 14.76 -4.96
CA GLY A 600 9.02 14.18 -6.24
C GLY A 600 8.28 14.80 -7.43
N LEU A 601 6.96 14.98 -7.30
CA LEU A 601 6.16 15.64 -8.34
C LEU A 601 6.49 17.13 -8.46
N PHE A 602 6.59 17.86 -7.34
CA PHE A 602 6.84 19.29 -7.37
C PHE A 602 8.16 19.65 -8.07
N LEU A 603 9.19 18.81 -7.94
CA LEU A 603 10.49 18.98 -8.59
C LEU A 603 10.48 18.68 -10.11
N SER A 604 9.53 17.87 -10.56
CA SER A 604 9.43 17.41 -11.95
C SER A 604 8.95 18.55 -12.85
N GLY A 605 9.77 18.93 -13.83
CA GLY A 605 9.50 20.04 -14.74
C GLY A 605 9.76 21.44 -14.18
N THR A 606 10.01 21.57 -12.87
CA THR A 606 10.37 22.85 -12.24
C THR A 606 11.89 22.99 -12.09
N LEU A 607 12.54 21.97 -11.53
CA LEU A 607 14.00 21.93 -11.32
C LEU A 607 14.66 20.83 -12.14
N ILE A 608 13.97 19.70 -12.36
CA ILE A 608 14.47 18.55 -13.10
C ILE A 608 13.67 18.40 -14.39
N PRO A 609 14.28 18.65 -15.57
CA PRO A 609 13.59 18.55 -16.86
C PRO A 609 13.44 17.10 -17.35
N ASP A 610 14.34 16.20 -16.95
CA ASP A 610 14.34 14.79 -17.36
C ASP A 610 14.99 13.93 -16.26
N TRP A 611 14.26 12.93 -15.74
CA TRP A 611 14.73 12.09 -14.64
C TRP A 611 15.73 11.03 -15.08
N PHE A 612 15.65 10.51 -16.30
CA PHE A 612 16.62 9.55 -16.81
C PHE A 612 18.00 10.19 -16.99
N ALA A 613 18.05 11.38 -17.61
CA ALA A 613 19.29 12.15 -17.75
C ALA A 613 19.89 12.53 -16.38
N TRP A 614 19.02 12.81 -15.40
CA TRP A 614 19.46 12.97 -14.00
C TRP A 614 20.07 11.67 -13.45
N GLY A 615 19.46 10.51 -13.70
CA GLY A 615 19.97 9.21 -13.31
C GLY A 615 21.32 8.85 -13.94
N GLU A 616 21.54 9.19 -15.22
CA GLU A 616 22.83 9.02 -15.90
C GLU A 616 23.94 9.87 -15.26
N THR A 617 23.56 11.07 -14.82
CA THR A 617 24.45 12.00 -14.11
C THR A 617 24.77 11.51 -12.71
N ALA A 618 23.76 11.01 -11.99
CA ALA A 618 23.89 10.42 -10.65
C ALA A 618 24.54 9.03 -10.65
N LYS A 619 24.82 8.45 -11.83
CA LYS A 619 25.43 7.12 -11.99
C LYS A 619 24.62 6.00 -11.32
N ILE A 620 23.30 6.12 -11.37
CA ILE A 620 22.37 5.07 -10.91
C ILE A 620 21.80 4.24 -12.08
N VAL A 621 21.99 4.69 -13.32
CA VAL A 621 21.62 3.92 -14.52
C VAL A 621 22.57 2.74 -14.67
N ALA A 622 22.01 1.53 -14.77
CA ALA A 622 22.78 0.32 -15.02
C ALA A 622 23.21 0.27 -16.50
N PRO A 623 24.51 0.07 -16.81
CA PRO A 623 24.94 -0.13 -18.19
C PRO A 623 24.26 -1.34 -18.83
N TRP A 624 23.81 -1.19 -20.08
CA TRP A 624 23.19 -2.28 -20.86
C TRP A 624 24.03 -2.58 -22.12
N PRO A 625 25.11 -3.37 -22.00
CA PRO A 625 26.02 -3.64 -23.12
C PRO A 625 25.47 -4.65 -24.14
N SER A 626 24.52 -5.52 -23.77
CA SER A 626 23.96 -6.57 -24.64
C SER A 626 22.46 -6.35 -24.89
N PRO A 627 22.01 -5.93 -26.10
CA PRO A 627 20.61 -5.62 -26.42
C PRO A 627 19.69 -6.84 -26.56
N ASP A 628 19.96 -7.97 -25.88
CA ASP A 628 19.08 -9.14 -25.96
C ASP A 628 17.75 -8.90 -25.21
N TRP A 629 16.76 -8.41 -25.95
CA TRP A 629 15.40 -8.14 -25.49
C TRP A 629 14.39 -9.17 -25.97
N THR A 630 14.84 -10.37 -26.35
CA THR A 630 13.97 -11.44 -26.88
C THR A 630 12.88 -11.88 -25.92
N GLN A 631 12.89 -11.40 -24.67
CA GLN A 631 11.85 -11.62 -23.65
C GLN A 631 10.58 -10.84 -23.89
N PHE A 632 10.64 -9.76 -24.65
CA PHE A 632 9.50 -8.89 -24.91
C PHE A 632 8.81 -9.22 -26.24
N VAL A 633 8.50 -10.51 -26.45
CA VAL A 633 7.77 -10.98 -27.64
C VAL A 633 6.46 -11.66 -27.25
N PHE A 634 5.41 -11.47 -28.05
CA PHE A 634 4.18 -12.25 -27.93
C PHE A 634 4.37 -13.58 -28.66
N ARG A 635 4.27 -14.72 -27.95
CA ARG A 635 4.11 -16.03 -28.59
C ARG A 635 2.68 -16.22 -29.04
#